data_AF-A0A3S0AV05-F1
#
_entry.id   AF-A0A3S0AV05-F1
#
_cell.length_a   1.000
_cell.length_b   1.000
_cell.length_c   1.000
_cell.angle_alpha   90.00
_cell.angle_beta   90.00
_cell.angle_gamma   90.00
#
_symmetry.space_group_name_H-M   'P 1'
#
loop_
_entity.id
_entity.type
_entity.pdbx_description
1 polymer ?
#
loop_
_entity_poly.entity_id
_entity_poly.type
_entity_poly.pdbx_seq_one_letter_code
_entity_poly.pdbx_strand_id
1 'polypeptide(L)'
;MTNDVTISAAATPPRRSVVLVDEVTHWLRRPRDLVSVVLYLISIGLVMLLAVYGASTTLAVTRDVRTATSGILQTILFMPINVLEGLLSFFLPLAVAVDLAWRRRWRSLVTSAMALVSATALAYGLLWLFQRYFPLSPITGQLSDSISEQTIIFLLPYVAAISAVLTVNGSRKRTKIISWGWWLLIIVLIVSVLQGTQTLPGALITVLLGMLCGCLARYIAGDDPDRVVGADLVNLVRRAGIDAVQIVRIDDLPDDVDLSAWRANTAEPIGYVDRFGIEQIRLLLRDSTAGEAVNHSSADTELPTCGATTVGNEGSPVDQIPPSGGAGDASVIAPPEDTSSGSLTVADDLNAWQLRAVTIDAHHPPLGEEASRNYIVTDVTGRHFHLALLDADQQIVGLLATMWNRIVLTTSTRRSERTIEASTDRVVLMELTAANMGVCPQRPVRVAGSDTSMAVAFEVDGATAFSALHADTIPDSALDEVWDVLQRAHRRGLSHGDIRAGVVALRDGHAEILHWENGSLAASEITRRIDMAQAMAMLATTVGFDRAIASAKRCLPVDQIVSLAPILQAAILPNETRSALTDKRELQRLRDAMTVAIPAAAETQPMQLRRFSARTVITVSVGLIAVFILLGSINFEDLKKTLVQAQPLWILLGIIASGLTYLGAGITLKAFTAEHLTLGRTTMVQLAASVVSLVAPAGIGHATLNLRFLQRQKVPIAIAVATVSLVQVAQFVTTILLLILLGLLTDQVGSLSIPSGTILLVLGIVVAVIVAIWLIPPLRRWLLERIRPTLDKVWPRLVWLATHPRRIFYGFFGCVVQTVGYVAAFGACLAAFNETLSIVTLAVTYLVSNSIGSVVPSPGGIGPVEAALTGGLTLAGVPYSVALSTAVLYRLLTFWGPVPIGWLALRRLTKKDVV
;
A
#
# COMPACT_ATOMS: atom_id res chain seq x y z
N MET A 1 -8.92 -44.28 -53.87
CA MET A 1 -8.88 -44.58 -52.42
C MET A 1 -9.32 -43.34 -51.68
N THR A 2 -10.63 -43.10 -51.67
CA THR A 2 -11.32 -42.09 -50.87
C THR A 2 -11.57 -42.70 -49.50
N ASN A 3 -10.87 -42.23 -48.48
CA ASN A 3 -11.20 -42.62 -47.10
C ASN A 3 -12.43 -41.82 -46.67
N ASP A 4 -13.59 -42.47 -46.78
CA ASP A 4 -14.78 -42.13 -46.01
C ASP A 4 -14.41 -42.17 -44.52
N VAL A 5 -14.15 -40.99 -43.96
CA VAL A 5 -14.27 -40.80 -42.52
C VAL A 5 -15.75 -40.74 -42.22
N THR A 6 -16.35 -41.92 -42.10
CA THR A 6 -17.61 -42.08 -41.37
C THR A 6 -17.36 -41.54 -39.97
N ILE A 7 -17.83 -40.31 -39.71
CA ILE A 7 -17.91 -39.76 -38.37
C ILE A 7 -18.93 -40.63 -37.63
N SER A 8 -18.42 -41.68 -37.00
CA SER A 8 -19.14 -42.51 -36.05
C SER A 8 -19.87 -41.58 -35.09
N ALA A 9 -21.19 -41.80 -34.92
CA ALA A 9 -22.04 -41.07 -34.01
C ALA A 9 -21.31 -40.84 -32.69
N ALA A 10 -21.03 -39.59 -32.36
CA ALA A 10 -20.24 -39.22 -31.19
C ALA A 10 -20.85 -39.90 -29.96
N ALA A 11 -20.13 -40.85 -29.38
CA ALA A 11 -20.52 -41.52 -28.15
C ALA A 11 -20.87 -40.44 -27.12
N THR A 12 -22.13 -40.45 -26.66
CA THR A 12 -22.61 -39.50 -25.66
C THR A 12 -21.66 -39.60 -24.46
N PRO A 13 -20.96 -38.50 -24.08
CA PRO A 13 -20.06 -38.54 -22.94
C PRO A 13 -20.81 -39.03 -21.69
N PRO A 14 -20.21 -39.89 -20.85
CA PRO A 14 -20.89 -40.45 -19.70
C PRO A 14 -21.32 -39.32 -18.76
N ARG A 15 -22.64 -39.24 -18.51
CA ARG A 15 -23.21 -38.39 -17.46
C ARG A 15 -22.69 -38.89 -16.12
N ARG A 16 -22.15 -38.00 -15.28
CA ARG A 16 -21.63 -38.36 -13.96
C ARG A 16 -22.11 -37.41 -12.89
N SER A 17 -22.43 -37.99 -11.74
CA SER A 17 -22.64 -37.28 -10.48
C SER A 17 -21.31 -37.24 -9.73
N VAL A 18 -20.76 -36.06 -9.54
CA VAL A 18 -19.51 -35.82 -8.81
C VAL A 18 -19.85 -35.26 -7.43
N VAL A 19 -19.25 -35.82 -6.37
CA VAL A 19 -19.34 -35.25 -5.03
C VAL A 19 -18.28 -34.16 -4.88
N LEU A 20 -18.71 -32.92 -4.68
CA LEU A 20 -17.85 -31.76 -4.46
C LEU A 20 -18.01 -31.30 -3.01
N VAL A 21 -16.92 -31.26 -2.26
CA VAL A 21 -16.84 -30.67 -0.92
C VAL A 21 -16.02 -29.40 -1.01
N ASP A 22 -16.69 -28.26 -0.94
CA ASP A 22 -16.07 -26.93 -0.99
C ASP A 22 -16.92 -25.94 -0.16
N GLU A 23 -16.34 -24.77 0.09
CA GLU A 23 -16.90 -23.69 0.89
C GLU A 23 -18.10 -23.05 0.19
N VAL A 24 -19.15 -22.78 0.95
CA VAL A 24 -20.33 -22.05 0.44
C VAL A 24 -19.88 -20.70 -0.11
N THR A 25 -20.26 -20.40 -1.37
CA THR A 25 -19.79 -19.17 -2.01
C THR A 25 -20.44 -17.95 -1.37
N HIS A 26 -19.67 -17.22 -0.58
CA HIS A 26 -20.06 -15.93 -0.03
C HIS A 26 -19.54 -14.77 -0.89
N TRP A 27 -20.24 -13.64 -0.81
CA TRP A 27 -19.80 -12.40 -1.42
C TRP A 27 -18.58 -11.88 -0.67
N LEU A 28 -17.49 -11.65 -1.40
CA LEU A 28 -16.19 -11.37 -0.80
C LEU A 28 -15.77 -9.94 -1.11
N ARG A 29 -15.08 -9.33 -0.15
CA ARG A 29 -14.47 -8.00 -0.32
C ARG A 29 -13.18 -8.15 -1.12
N ARG A 30 -13.22 -7.79 -2.40
CA ARG A 30 -12.07 -7.97 -3.30
C ARG A 30 -10.91 -7.03 -2.90
N PRO A 31 -9.71 -7.53 -2.58
CA PRO A 31 -8.56 -6.70 -2.18
C PRO A 31 -8.12 -5.76 -3.31
N ARG A 32 -8.33 -6.16 -4.57
CA ARG A 32 -8.14 -5.32 -5.77
C ARG A 32 -8.78 -3.94 -5.64
N ASP A 33 -9.99 -3.89 -5.10
CA ASP A 33 -10.78 -2.66 -5.06
C ASP A 33 -10.25 -1.71 -4.02
N LEU A 34 -9.79 -2.25 -2.87
CA LEU A 34 -9.11 -1.46 -1.85
C LEU A 34 -7.80 -0.86 -2.36
N VAL A 35 -7.00 -1.63 -3.09
CA VAL A 35 -5.78 -1.13 -3.74
C VAL A 35 -6.11 -0.02 -4.72
N SER A 36 -7.17 -0.20 -5.52
CA SER A 36 -7.63 0.82 -6.47
C SER A 36 -8.07 2.09 -5.75
N VAL A 37 -8.79 1.99 -4.62
CA VAL A 37 -9.17 3.15 -3.78
C VAL A 37 -7.93 3.91 -3.30
N VAL A 38 -6.91 3.20 -2.80
CA VAL A 38 -5.65 3.83 -2.36
C VAL A 38 -4.94 4.52 -3.52
N LEU A 39 -4.87 3.88 -4.69
CA LEU A 39 -4.29 4.48 -5.89
C LEU A 39 -5.05 5.74 -6.32
N TYR A 40 -6.39 5.72 -6.33
CA TYR A 40 -7.18 6.90 -6.67
C TYR A 40 -7.03 8.03 -5.65
N LEU A 41 -6.94 7.74 -4.35
CA LEU A 41 -6.62 8.73 -3.33
C LEU A 41 -5.26 9.41 -3.58
N ILE A 42 -4.24 8.61 -3.90
CA ILE A 42 -2.90 9.12 -4.24
C ILE A 42 -2.95 9.97 -5.52
N SER A 43 -3.67 9.51 -6.55
CA SER A 43 -3.84 10.25 -7.81
C SER A 43 -4.57 11.58 -7.60
N ILE A 44 -5.64 11.62 -6.79
CA ILE A 44 -6.35 12.86 -6.45
C ILE A 44 -5.36 13.82 -5.76
N GLY A 45 -4.63 13.34 -4.74
CA GLY A 45 -3.63 14.16 -4.06
C GLY A 45 -2.54 14.71 -4.99
N LEU A 46 -2.05 13.89 -5.94
CA LEU A 46 -1.06 14.30 -6.94
C LEU A 46 -1.61 15.37 -7.89
N VAL A 47 -2.86 15.22 -8.33
CA VAL A 47 -3.52 16.16 -9.25
C VAL A 47 -3.83 17.47 -8.55
N MET A 48 -4.28 17.43 -7.29
CA MET A 48 -4.47 18.62 -6.46
C MET A 48 -3.14 19.33 -6.21
N LEU A 49 -2.06 18.59 -5.97
CA LEU A 49 -0.72 19.15 -5.85
C LEU A 49 -0.30 19.83 -7.16
N LEU A 50 -0.50 19.18 -8.31
CA LEU A 50 -0.20 19.78 -9.61
C LEU A 50 -1.06 21.01 -9.88
N ALA A 51 -2.32 21.04 -9.42
CA ALA A 51 -3.22 22.17 -9.55
C ALA A 51 -2.79 23.39 -8.71
N VAL A 52 -2.30 23.18 -7.48
CA VAL A 52 -1.81 24.27 -6.61
C VAL A 52 -0.56 24.91 -7.20
N TYR A 53 0.41 24.09 -7.58
CA TYR A 53 1.75 24.56 -7.94
C TYR A 53 1.87 24.90 -9.42
N GLY A 54 1.10 24.23 -10.27
CA GLY A 54 1.04 24.46 -11.72
C GLY A 54 0.00 25.49 -12.12
N ALA A 55 -0.65 26.19 -11.18
CA ALA A 55 -1.78 27.09 -11.49
C ALA A 55 -1.44 28.12 -12.58
N SER A 56 -0.22 28.66 -12.62
CA SER A 56 0.23 29.57 -13.67
C SER A 56 0.30 28.91 -15.05
N THR A 57 0.84 27.68 -15.13
CA THR A 57 0.90 26.89 -16.38
C THR A 57 -0.48 26.39 -16.80
N THR A 58 -1.30 25.91 -15.87
CA THR A 58 -2.67 25.45 -16.16
C THR A 58 -3.54 26.59 -16.64
N LEU A 59 -3.46 27.77 -16.02
CA LEU A 59 -4.17 28.96 -16.48
C LEU A 59 -3.63 29.45 -17.83
N ALA A 60 -2.32 29.37 -18.07
CA ALA A 60 -1.72 29.70 -19.36
C ALA A 60 -2.22 28.75 -20.46
N VAL A 61 -2.13 27.43 -20.28
CA VAL A 61 -2.62 26.44 -21.24
C VAL A 61 -4.13 26.58 -21.47
N THR A 62 -4.92 26.76 -20.41
CA THR A 62 -6.37 26.96 -20.54
C THR A 62 -6.69 28.25 -21.29
N ARG A 63 -5.92 29.33 -21.04
CA ARG A 63 -6.06 30.60 -21.76
C ARG A 63 -5.62 30.48 -23.22
N ASP A 64 -4.54 29.78 -23.51
CA ASP A 64 -4.04 29.56 -24.87
C ASP A 64 -5.02 28.72 -25.69
N VAL A 65 -5.56 27.65 -25.11
CA VAL A 65 -6.62 26.83 -25.73
C VAL A 65 -7.89 27.65 -25.95
N ARG A 66 -8.32 28.44 -24.96
CA ARG A 66 -9.49 29.32 -25.12
C ARG A 66 -9.27 30.36 -26.22
N THR A 67 -8.05 30.91 -26.32
CA THR A 67 -7.70 31.88 -27.37
C THR A 67 -7.67 31.22 -28.75
N ALA A 68 -7.10 30.01 -28.87
CA ALA A 68 -7.10 29.23 -30.11
C ALA A 68 -8.50 28.76 -30.54
N THR A 69 -9.41 28.54 -29.58
CA THR A 69 -10.77 28.03 -29.81
C THR A 69 -11.82 29.15 -29.93
N SER A 70 -11.46 30.40 -29.64
CA SER A 70 -12.33 31.58 -29.59
C SER A 70 -13.02 31.99 -30.92
N GLY A 71 -12.77 31.27 -32.01
CA GLY A 71 -13.44 31.46 -33.30
C GLY A 71 -14.77 30.70 -33.42
N ILE A 72 -15.24 30.57 -34.67
CA ILE A 72 -16.44 29.82 -35.11
C ILE A 72 -16.56 28.43 -34.47
N LEU A 73 -15.42 27.82 -34.10
CA LEU A 73 -15.32 26.51 -33.47
C LEU A 73 -16.09 26.46 -32.14
N GLN A 74 -15.98 27.45 -31.25
CA GLN A 74 -16.74 27.48 -29.99
C GLN A 74 -18.25 27.55 -30.25
N THR A 75 -18.69 28.35 -31.22
CA THR A 75 -20.12 28.50 -31.59
C THR A 75 -20.70 27.24 -32.22
N ILE A 76 -19.93 26.54 -33.07
CA ILE A 76 -20.35 25.27 -33.70
C ILE A 76 -20.38 24.12 -32.69
N LEU A 77 -19.40 24.05 -31.78
CA LEU A 77 -19.29 22.96 -30.81
C LEU A 77 -20.20 23.15 -29.58
N PHE A 78 -20.61 24.36 -29.23
CA PHE A 78 -21.41 24.60 -28.03
C PHE A 78 -22.74 23.80 -27.98
N MET A 79 -23.54 23.84 -29.06
CA MET A 79 -24.85 23.17 -29.07
C MET A 79 -24.74 21.63 -29.09
N PRO A 80 -23.96 21.00 -30.00
CA PRO A 80 -23.85 19.54 -30.03
C PRO A 80 -23.30 18.95 -28.74
N ILE A 81 -22.39 19.66 -28.06
CA ILE A 81 -21.72 19.14 -26.87
C ILE A 81 -22.59 19.25 -25.63
N ASN A 82 -23.31 20.36 -25.44
CA ASN A 82 -24.29 20.43 -24.34
C ASN A 82 -25.40 19.39 -24.52
N VAL A 83 -25.82 19.12 -25.77
CA VAL A 83 -26.74 18.03 -26.07
C VAL A 83 -26.11 16.68 -25.73
N LEU A 84 -24.87 16.42 -26.16
CA LEU A 84 -24.16 15.18 -25.86
C LEU A 84 -23.94 14.98 -24.35
N GLU A 85 -23.63 16.04 -23.62
CA GLU A 85 -23.44 16.07 -22.17
C GLU A 85 -24.75 15.77 -21.44
N GLY A 86 -25.86 16.40 -21.85
CA GLY A 86 -27.19 16.11 -21.33
C GLY A 86 -27.64 14.67 -21.62
N LEU A 87 -27.41 14.19 -22.86
CA LEU A 87 -27.71 12.82 -23.25
C LEU A 87 -26.87 11.82 -22.44
N LEU A 88 -25.56 12.07 -22.29
CA LEU A 88 -24.66 11.23 -21.52
C LEU A 88 -25.06 11.18 -20.04
N SER A 89 -25.36 12.33 -19.45
CA SER A 89 -25.79 12.47 -18.06
C SER A 89 -27.07 11.68 -17.75
N PHE A 90 -28.04 11.71 -18.66
CA PHE A 90 -29.33 11.05 -18.46
C PHE A 90 -29.36 9.59 -18.91
N PHE A 91 -28.99 9.33 -20.17
CA PHE A 91 -29.21 8.01 -20.78
C PHE A 91 -28.19 6.98 -20.32
N LEU A 92 -26.95 7.33 -19.99
CA LEU A 92 -25.94 6.34 -19.64
C LEU A 92 -26.22 5.67 -18.28
N PRO A 93 -26.47 6.40 -17.17
CA PRO A 93 -26.87 5.76 -15.91
C PRO A 93 -28.17 4.96 -16.05
N LEU A 94 -29.14 5.49 -16.82
CA LEU A 94 -30.41 4.79 -17.07
C LEU A 94 -30.20 3.49 -17.86
N ALA A 95 -29.39 3.51 -18.92
CA ALA A 95 -29.09 2.32 -19.72
C ALA A 95 -28.39 1.24 -18.89
N VAL A 96 -27.45 1.63 -18.02
CA VAL A 96 -26.79 0.71 -17.09
C VAL A 96 -27.79 0.15 -16.07
N ALA A 97 -28.65 1.00 -15.49
CA ALA A 97 -29.67 0.54 -14.55
C ALA A 97 -30.67 -0.44 -15.19
N VAL A 98 -31.08 -0.18 -16.44
CA VAL A 98 -31.97 -1.06 -17.21
C VAL A 98 -31.29 -2.38 -17.54
N ASP A 99 -30.03 -2.38 -17.99
CA ASP A 99 -29.28 -3.62 -18.25
C ASP A 99 -29.12 -4.47 -16.98
N LEU A 100 -28.86 -3.83 -15.83
CA LEU A 100 -28.77 -4.51 -14.53
C LEU A 100 -30.11 -5.09 -14.07
N ALA A 101 -31.20 -4.34 -14.22
CA ALA A 101 -32.54 -4.78 -13.86
C ALA A 101 -33.00 -5.95 -14.75
N TRP A 102 -32.75 -5.86 -16.06
CA TRP A 102 -33.10 -6.91 -17.02
C TRP A 102 -32.37 -8.23 -16.72
N ARG A 103 -31.08 -8.15 -16.33
CA ARG A 103 -30.28 -9.31 -15.91
C ARG A 103 -30.58 -9.80 -14.49
N ARG A 104 -31.62 -9.26 -13.83
CA ARG A 104 -32.04 -9.57 -12.45
C ARG A 104 -30.92 -9.38 -11.40
N ARG A 105 -29.98 -8.46 -11.64
CA ARG A 105 -28.83 -8.19 -10.74
C ARG A 105 -29.14 -7.09 -9.72
N TRP A 106 -30.13 -7.33 -8.86
CA TRP A 106 -30.65 -6.33 -7.91
C TRP A 106 -29.58 -5.75 -6.98
N ARG A 107 -28.65 -6.57 -6.49
CA ARG A 107 -27.56 -6.09 -5.62
C ARG A 107 -26.60 -5.14 -6.35
N SER A 108 -26.19 -5.47 -7.57
CA SER A 108 -25.33 -4.59 -8.39
C SER A 108 -26.00 -3.26 -8.74
N LEU A 109 -27.33 -3.25 -8.85
CA LEU A 109 -28.11 -2.03 -9.02
C LEU A 109 -28.06 -1.18 -7.74
N VAL A 110 -28.26 -1.79 -6.57
CA VAL A 110 -28.14 -1.10 -5.27
C VAL A 110 -26.73 -0.56 -5.05
N THR A 111 -25.68 -1.33 -5.35
CA THR A 111 -24.29 -0.84 -5.21
C THR A 111 -23.98 0.30 -6.15
N SER A 112 -24.49 0.27 -7.39
CA SER A 112 -24.37 1.37 -8.35
C SER A 112 -25.09 2.63 -7.87
N ALA A 113 -26.29 2.49 -7.29
CA ALA A 113 -27.03 3.60 -6.72
C ALA A 113 -26.30 4.20 -5.49
N MET A 114 -25.80 3.36 -4.58
CA MET A 114 -24.98 3.80 -3.44
C MET A 114 -23.70 4.51 -3.88
N ALA A 115 -23.02 4.01 -4.91
CA ALA A 115 -21.83 4.64 -5.49
C ALA A 115 -22.15 6.02 -6.08
N LEU A 116 -23.27 6.15 -6.80
CA LEU A 116 -23.69 7.43 -7.38
C LEU A 116 -24.02 8.47 -6.29
N VAL A 117 -24.76 8.07 -5.26
CA VAL A 117 -25.13 8.94 -4.13
C VAL A 117 -23.89 9.36 -3.35
N SER A 118 -23.00 8.39 -3.03
CA SER A 118 -21.76 8.68 -2.30
C SER A 118 -20.80 9.56 -3.10
N ALA A 119 -20.64 9.34 -4.40
CA ALA A 119 -19.81 10.20 -5.26
C ALA A 119 -20.32 11.65 -5.28
N THR A 120 -21.64 11.81 -5.40
CA THR A 120 -22.28 13.13 -5.37
C THR A 120 -22.10 13.82 -4.01
N ALA A 121 -22.39 13.10 -2.91
CA ALA A 121 -22.22 13.63 -1.55
C ALA A 121 -20.76 14.00 -1.25
N LEU A 122 -19.80 13.18 -1.69
CA LEU A 122 -18.38 13.41 -1.46
C LEU A 122 -17.85 14.58 -2.29
N ALA A 123 -18.37 14.79 -3.51
CA ALA A 123 -18.04 15.95 -4.34
C ALA A 123 -18.49 17.26 -3.68
N TYR A 124 -19.76 17.35 -3.26
CA TYR A 124 -20.26 18.53 -2.54
C TYR A 124 -19.65 18.69 -1.15
N GLY A 125 -19.38 17.59 -0.45
CA GLY A 125 -18.73 17.61 0.86
C GLY A 125 -17.30 18.15 0.79
N LEU A 126 -16.53 17.75 -0.22
CA LEU A 126 -15.22 18.34 -0.50
C LEU A 126 -15.34 19.82 -0.85
N LEU A 127 -16.27 20.20 -1.73
CA LEU A 127 -16.48 21.59 -2.08
C LEU A 127 -16.78 22.45 -0.84
N TRP A 128 -17.69 21.97 0.03
CA TRP A 128 -18.02 22.62 1.29
C TRP A 128 -16.81 22.73 2.22
N LEU A 129 -16.02 21.67 2.36
CA LEU A 129 -14.80 21.66 3.18
C LEU A 129 -13.79 22.70 2.66
N PHE A 130 -13.57 22.74 1.35
CA PHE A 130 -12.64 23.68 0.71
C PHE A 130 -13.09 25.13 0.86
N GLN A 131 -14.36 25.41 0.61
CA GLN A 131 -14.93 26.75 0.82
C GLN A 131 -14.88 27.19 2.29
N ARG A 132 -15.04 26.26 3.24
CA ARG A 132 -15.05 26.59 4.67
C ARG A 132 -13.66 26.83 5.25
N TYR A 133 -12.68 25.98 4.91
CA TYR A 133 -11.37 25.99 5.55
C TYR A 133 -10.26 26.57 4.67
N PHE A 134 -10.41 26.57 3.34
CA PHE A 134 -9.40 27.04 2.40
C PHE A 134 -9.95 28.00 1.32
N PRO A 135 -10.75 29.03 1.68
CA PRO A 135 -11.45 29.88 0.70
C PRO A 135 -10.54 30.65 -0.26
N LEU A 136 -9.29 30.92 0.14
CA LEU A 136 -8.31 31.67 -0.63
C LEU A 136 -7.41 30.77 -1.52
N SER A 137 -7.63 29.46 -1.53
CA SER A 137 -6.80 28.54 -2.29
C SER A 137 -7.21 28.49 -3.78
N PRO A 138 -6.26 28.48 -4.74
CA PRO A 138 -6.56 28.34 -6.17
C PRO A 138 -7.37 27.08 -6.51
N ILE A 139 -7.19 26.00 -5.74
CA ILE A 139 -7.97 24.75 -5.87
C ILE A 139 -9.45 24.99 -5.64
N THR A 140 -9.81 25.82 -4.65
CA THR A 140 -11.21 26.03 -4.28
C THR A 140 -11.97 26.69 -5.42
N GLY A 141 -11.35 27.65 -6.12
CA GLY A 141 -11.91 28.22 -7.35
C GLY A 141 -12.06 27.18 -8.45
N GLN A 142 -10.98 26.46 -8.80
CA GLN A 142 -11.00 25.47 -9.88
C GLN A 142 -12.02 24.32 -9.65
N LEU A 143 -12.12 23.83 -8.41
CA LEU A 143 -13.06 22.76 -8.05
C LEU A 143 -14.50 23.29 -7.99
N SER A 144 -14.71 24.50 -7.48
CA SER A 144 -16.02 25.15 -7.44
C SER A 144 -16.54 25.43 -8.84
N ASP A 145 -15.71 25.99 -9.72
CA ASP A 145 -16.08 26.30 -11.10
C ASP A 145 -16.42 25.00 -11.86
N SER A 146 -15.58 23.97 -11.75
CA SER A 146 -15.85 22.68 -12.36
C SER A 146 -17.13 22.02 -11.85
N ILE A 147 -17.38 21.99 -10.53
CA ILE A 147 -18.62 21.39 -10.00
C ILE A 147 -19.83 22.22 -10.40
N SER A 148 -19.75 23.55 -10.32
CA SER A 148 -20.87 24.44 -10.64
C SER A 148 -21.30 24.30 -12.11
N GLU A 149 -20.36 24.19 -13.03
CA GLU A 149 -20.67 23.98 -14.45
C GLU A 149 -21.16 22.57 -14.77
N GLN A 150 -20.72 21.56 -14.03
CA GLN A 150 -21.26 20.19 -14.17
C GLN A 150 -22.71 20.06 -13.69
N THR A 151 -23.26 21.09 -13.01
CA THR A 151 -24.49 20.97 -12.23
C THR A 151 -25.74 21.56 -12.93
N ILE A 152 -25.66 21.89 -14.23
CA ILE A 152 -26.69 22.68 -14.95
C ILE A 152 -28.10 22.06 -14.87
N ILE A 153 -28.22 20.73 -14.73
CA ILE A 153 -29.50 20.04 -14.52
C ILE A 153 -29.33 19.01 -13.37
N PHE A 154 -30.22 19.03 -12.38
CA PHE A 154 -30.34 18.07 -11.25
C PHE A 154 -29.40 18.17 -10.04
N LEU A 155 -28.59 19.22 -9.85
CA LEU A 155 -27.71 19.27 -8.66
C LEU A 155 -26.78 18.04 -8.56
N LEU A 156 -26.41 17.45 -9.71
CA LEU A 156 -25.64 16.21 -9.78
C LEU A 156 -24.36 16.45 -10.58
N PRO A 157 -23.15 16.28 -10.01
CA PRO A 157 -21.90 16.33 -10.76
C PRO A 157 -21.81 15.09 -11.65
N TYR A 158 -22.35 15.18 -12.87
CA TYR A 158 -22.60 14.04 -13.76
C TYR A 158 -21.33 13.24 -14.03
N VAL A 159 -20.16 13.88 -14.12
CA VAL A 159 -18.86 13.23 -14.33
C VAL A 159 -18.53 12.27 -13.18
N ALA A 160 -18.68 12.72 -11.93
CA ALA A 160 -18.42 11.89 -10.75
C ALA A 160 -19.48 10.78 -10.61
N ALA A 161 -20.74 11.08 -10.90
CA ALA A 161 -21.84 10.12 -10.85
C ALA A 161 -21.67 9.00 -11.89
N ILE A 162 -21.42 9.35 -13.16
CA ILE A 162 -21.23 8.39 -14.25
C ILE A 162 -19.98 7.55 -14.02
N SER A 163 -18.85 8.18 -13.66
CA SER A 163 -17.61 7.43 -13.41
C SER A 163 -17.79 6.44 -12.24
N ALA A 164 -18.54 6.79 -11.20
CA ALA A 164 -18.88 5.86 -10.12
C ALA A 164 -19.69 4.65 -10.64
N VAL A 165 -20.75 4.89 -11.42
CA VAL A 165 -21.58 3.82 -12.00
C VAL A 165 -20.79 2.95 -12.97
N LEU A 166 -20.00 3.55 -13.87
CA LEU A 166 -19.15 2.81 -14.81
C LEU A 166 -18.08 1.99 -14.09
N THR A 167 -17.52 2.49 -12.98
CA THR A 167 -16.53 1.77 -12.18
C THR A 167 -17.13 0.59 -11.42
N VAL A 168 -18.35 0.72 -10.87
CA VAL A 168 -19.04 -0.41 -10.22
C VAL A 168 -19.29 -1.54 -11.23
N ASN A 169 -19.65 -1.19 -12.46
CA ASN A 169 -20.07 -2.17 -13.46
C ASN A 169 -18.91 -2.71 -14.33
N GLY A 170 -17.76 -2.03 -14.37
CA GLY A 170 -16.64 -2.38 -15.25
C GLY A 170 -15.86 -3.65 -14.90
N SER A 171 -16.16 -4.33 -13.78
CA SER A 171 -15.38 -5.47 -13.28
C SER A 171 -15.73 -6.83 -13.91
N ARG A 172 -16.93 -7.03 -14.46
CA ARG A 172 -17.43 -8.34 -14.89
C ARG A 172 -17.87 -8.33 -16.34
N LYS A 173 -17.06 -8.97 -17.21
CA LYS A 173 -17.29 -9.15 -18.65
C LYS A 173 -17.77 -7.84 -19.31
N ARG A 174 -16.81 -6.96 -19.68
CA ARG A 174 -17.06 -5.65 -20.31
C ARG A 174 -18.26 -5.73 -21.28
N THR A 175 -19.44 -5.36 -20.82
CA THR A 175 -20.57 -5.21 -21.74
C THR A 175 -20.20 -4.07 -22.66
N LYS A 176 -20.61 -4.17 -23.93
CA LYS A 176 -20.30 -3.12 -24.91
C LYS A 176 -20.72 -1.74 -24.39
N ILE A 177 -21.84 -1.67 -23.67
CA ILE A 177 -22.37 -0.46 -23.02
C ILE A 177 -21.33 0.21 -22.10
N ILE A 178 -20.68 -0.54 -21.20
CA ILE A 178 -19.71 0.03 -20.25
C ILE A 178 -18.45 0.50 -20.97
N SER A 179 -17.96 -0.29 -21.93
CA SER A 179 -16.75 0.06 -22.69
C SER A 179 -16.98 1.33 -23.53
N TRP A 180 -18.14 1.44 -24.18
CA TRP A 180 -18.52 2.64 -24.93
C TRP A 180 -18.78 3.84 -24.00
N GLY A 181 -19.36 3.60 -22.81
CA GLY A 181 -19.59 4.64 -21.81
C GLY A 181 -18.32 5.36 -21.37
N TRP A 182 -17.22 4.63 -21.15
CA TRP A 182 -15.91 5.23 -20.83
C TRP A 182 -15.35 6.11 -21.96
N TRP A 183 -15.45 5.65 -23.21
CA TRP A 183 -15.01 6.43 -24.37
C TRP A 183 -15.83 7.70 -24.54
N LEU A 184 -17.15 7.60 -24.40
CA LEU A 184 -18.06 8.74 -24.52
C LEU A 184 -17.80 9.77 -23.41
N LEU A 185 -17.57 9.32 -22.17
CA LEU A 185 -17.19 10.20 -21.06
C LEU A 185 -15.85 10.91 -21.32
N ILE A 186 -14.82 10.21 -21.80
CA ILE A 186 -13.51 10.82 -22.12
C ILE A 186 -13.66 11.87 -23.22
N ILE A 187 -14.41 11.58 -24.28
CA ILE A 187 -14.66 12.52 -25.38
C ILE A 187 -15.35 13.78 -24.85
N VAL A 188 -16.44 13.64 -24.09
CA VAL A 188 -17.15 14.78 -23.49
C VAL A 188 -16.23 15.59 -22.58
N LEU A 189 -15.40 14.93 -21.77
CA LEU A 189 -14.48 15.60 -20.85
C LEU A 189 -13.40 16.41 -21.58
N ILE A 190 -12.75 15.83 -22.59
CA ILE A 190 -11.72 16.51 -23.40
C ILE A 190 -12.31 17.75 -24.04
N VAL A 191 -13.50 17.59 -24.62
CA VAL A 191 -14.18 18.63 -25.35
C VAL A 191 -14.70 19.75 -24.43
N SER A 192 -15.21 19.40 -23.24
CA SER A 192 -15.60 20.35 -22.19
C SER A 192 -14.39 21.20 -21.75
N VAL A 193 -13.23 20.57 -21.56
CA VAL A 193 -11.98 21.29 -21.26
C VAL A 193 -11.54 22.19 -22.41
N LEU A 194 -11.68 21.74 -23.67
CA LEU A 194 -11.35 22.54 -24.86
C LEU A 194 -12.26 23.76 -25.03
N GLN A 195 -13.54 23.65 -24.68
CA GLN A 195 -14.47 24.79 -24.65
C GLN A 195 -14.13 25.80 -23.54
N GLY A 196 -13.28 25.39 -22.59
CA GLY A 196 -12.90 26.20 -21.45
C GLY A 196 -14.07 26.44 -20.50
N THR A 197 -15.07 25.55 -20.50
CA THR A 197 -16.01 25.44 -19.39
C THR A 197 -15.20 24.91 -18.20
N GLN A 198 -14.79 23.65 -18.22
CA GLN A 198 -14.14 23.06 -17.06
C GLN A 198 -12.61 23.12 -17.11
N THR A 199 -11.97 23.19 -15.94
CA THR A 199 -10.51 23.08 -15.84
C THR A 199 -10.06 21.61 -15.95
N LEU A 200 -8.91 21.36 -16.59
CA LEU A 200 -8.34 20.00 -16.71
C LEU A 200 -8.13 19.32 -15.34
N PRO A 201 -7.60 19.99 -14.29
CA PRO A 201 -7.49 19.38 -12.97
C PRO A 201 -8.84 19.09 -12.32
N GLY A 202 -9.83 20.00 -12.43
CA GLY A 202 -11.17 19.78 -11.87
C GLY A 202 -11.91 18.63 -12.53
N ALA A 203 -11.83 18.53 -13.86
CA ALA A 203 -12.33 17.41 -14.65
C ALA A 203 -11.70 16.07 -14.20
N LEU A 204 -10.38 16.04 -14.02
CA LEU A 204 -9.67 14.82 -13.63
C LEU A 204 -9.94 14.43 -12.16
N ILE A 205 -10.02 15.41 -11.25
CA ILE A 205 -10.40 15.19 -9.84
C ILE A 205 -11.81 14.59 -9.76
N THR A 206 -12.79 15.13 -10.50
CA THR A 206 -14.18 14.63 -10.46
C THR A 206 -14.31 13.21 -11.00
N VAL A 207 -13.60 12.84 -12.06
CA VAL A 207 -13.52 11.45 -12.55
C VAL A 207 -12.90 10.52 -11.50
N LEU A 208 -11.74 10.90 -10.94
CA LEU A 208 -11.07 10.08 -9.91
C LEU A 208 -11.92 9.93 -8.65
N LEU A 209 -12.70 10.96 -8.30
CA LEU A 209 -13.63 10.93 -7.17
C LEU A 209 -14.73 9.88 -7.36
N GLY A 210 -15.32 9.85 -8.56
CA GLY A 210 -16.34 8.86 -8.89
C GLY A 210 -15.75 7.45 -8.94
N MET A 211 -14.57 7.27 -9.54
CA MET A 211 -13.86 5.98 -9.52
C MET A 211 -13.57 5.49 -8.09
N LEU A 212 -13.14 6.41 -7.21
CA LEU A 212 -12.90 6.12 -5.81
C LEU A 212 -14.17 5.65 -5.10
N CYS A 213 -15.28 6.37 -5.27
CA CYS A 213 -16.55 6.02 -4.64
C CYS A 213 -17.12 4.72 -5.21
N GLY A 214 -16.98 4.47 -6.51
CA GLY A 214 -17.39 3.23 -7.17
C GLY A 214 -16.62 2.01 -6.66
N CYS A 215 -15.28 2.08 -6.57
CA CYS A 215 -14.48 1.01 -5.99
C CYS A 215 -14.76 0.81 -4.49
N LEU A 216 -14.96 1.90 -3.74
CA LEU A 216 -15.25 1.82 -2.32
C LEU A 216 -16.63 1.18 -2.06
N ALA A 217 -17.67 1.57 -2.80
CA ALA A 217 -18.99 0.98 -2.71
C ALA A 217 -18.96 -0.52 -3.04
N ARG A 218 -18.22 -0.91 -4.09
CA ARG A 218 -18.03 -2.32 -4.48
C ARG A 218 -17.27 -3.11 -3.43
N TYR A 219 -16.25 -2.52 -2.81
CA TYR A 219 -15.52 -3.14 -1.70
C TYR A 219 -16.39 -3.34 -0.45
N ILE A 220 -17.21 -2.35 -0.09
CA ILE A 220 -18.08 -2.42 1.10
C ILE A 220 -19.21 -3.43 0.92
N ALA A 221 -19.89 -3.38 -0.22
CA ALA A 221 -21.01 -4.26 -0.53
C ALA A 221 -20.58 -5.70 -0.86
N GLY A 222 -19.30 -5.88 -1.23
CA GLY A 222 -18.79 -7.13 -1.78
C GLY A 222 -19.21 -7.34 -3.24
N ASP A 223 -18.51 -8.24 -3.90
CA ASP A 223 -18.88 -8.78 -5.21
C ASP A 223 -18.74 -10.30 -5.13
N ASP A 224 -19.36 -11.04 -6.04
CA ASP A 224 -19.09 -12.47 -6.12
C ASP A 224 -17.59 -12.68 -6.38
N PRO A 225 -16.99 -13.78 -5.93
CA PRO A 225 -15.59 -14.03 -6.16
C PRO A 225 -15.28 -14.22 -7.65
N ASP A 226 -14.10 -13.77 -8.08
CA ASP A 226 -13.65 -13.82 -9.48
C ASP A 226 -12.89 -15.14 -9.72
N ARG A 227 -13.62 -16.25 -9.53
CA ARG A 227 -13.06 -17.60 -9.56
C ARG A 227 -14.09 -18.66 -9.92
N VAL A 228 -13.61 -19.80 -10.40
CA VAL A 228 -14.41 -20.97 -10.74
C VAL A 228 -14.89 -21.69 -9.48
N VAL A 229 -16.18 -22.00 -9.41
CA VAL A 229 -16.84 -22.63 -8.24
C VAL A 229 -17.90 -23.63 -8.69
N GLY A 230 -18.27 -24.58 -7.83
CA GLY A 230 -19.40 -25.46 -8.07
C GLY A 230 -19.25 -26.33 -9.33
N ALA A 231 -20.26 -26.36 -10.20
CA ALA A 231 -20.29 -27.18 -11.40
C ALA A 231 -19.20 -26.78 -12.40
N ASP A 232 -18.85 -25.49 -12.48
CA ASP A 232 -17.79 -25.00 -13.34
C ASP A 232 -16.41 -25.54 -12.90
N LEU A 233 -16.21 -25.78 -11.60
CA LEU A 233 -15.00 -26.43 -11.08
C LEU A 233 -14.92 -27.89 -11.53
N VAL A 234 -16.03 -28.62 -11.46
CA VAL A 234 -16.11 -30.00 -11.95
C VAL A 234 -15.81 -30.08 -13.45
N ASN A 235 -16.36 -29.13 -14.21
CA ASN A 235 -16.11 -29.00 -15.64
C ASN A 235 -14.63 -28.66 -15.94
N LEU A 236 -14.03 -27.76 -15.16
CA LEU A 236 -12.60 -27.44 -15.28
C LEU A 236 -11.70 -28.66 -15.01
N VAL A 237 -12.04 -29.49 -14.02
CA VAL A 237 -11.32 -30.74 -13.71
C VAL A 237 -11.47 -31.76 -14.85
N ARG A 238 -12.67 -31.89 -15.43
CA ARG A 238 -12.89 -32.73 -16.63
C ARG A 238 -12.15 -32.20 -17.84
N ARG A 239 -12.03 -30.88 -18.00
CA ARG A 239 -11.22 -30.23 -19.03
C ARG A 239 -9.72 -30.53 -18.87
N ALA A 240 -9.22 -30.70 -17.64
CA ALA A 240 -7.87 -31.19 -17.37
C ALA A 240 -7.67 -32.69 -17.71
N GLY A 241 -8.75 -33.35 -18.15
CA GLY A 241 -8.74 -34.76 -18.53
C GLY A 241 -8.85 -35.72 -17.35
N ILE A 242 -9.34 -35.25 -16.20
CA ILE A 242 -9.59 -36.06 -15.00
C ILE A 242 -11.08 -36.31 -14.87
N ASP A 243 -11.48 -37.57 -14.78
CA ASP A 243 -12.90 -37.93 -14.77
C ASP A 243 -13.39 -38.18 -13.33
N ALA A 244 -13.43 -37.07 -12.58
CA ALA A 244 -13.63 -37.05 -11.14
C ALA A 244 -14.94 -37.70 -10.67
N VAL A 245 -14.86 -38.44 -9.56
CA VAL A 245 -15.99 -38.94 -8.76
C VAL A 245 -16.16 -38.10 -7.50
N GLN A 246 -15.05 -37.67 -6.91
CA GLN A 246 -15.01 -36.93 -5.66
C GLN A 246 -13.96 -35.83 -5.75
N ILE A 247 -14.31 -34.62 -5.29
CA ILE A 247 -13.43 -33.47 -5.21
C ILE A 247 -13.57 -32.90 -3.80
N VAL A 248 -12.49 -32.82 -3.04
CA VAL A 248 -12.51 -32.43 -1.62
C VAL A 248 -11.48 -31.35 -1.36
N ARG A 249 -11.91 -30.21 -0.81
CA ARG A 249 -11.01 -29.12 -0.42
C ARG A 249 -10.17 -29.48 0.80
N ILE A 250 -8.86 -29.27 0.72
CA ILE A 250 -7.88 -29.67 1.75
C ILE A 250 -7.12 -28.50 2.39
N ASP A 251 -7.35 -27.26 1.94
CA ASP A 251 -6.74 -26.05 2.52
C ASP A 251 -6.93 -25.95 4.04
N ASP A 252 -6.02 -25.27 4.74
CA ASP A 252 -6.21 -24.90 6.13
C ASP A 252 -7.31 -23.82 6.22
N LEU A 253 -8.50 -24.22 6.67
CA LEU A 253 -9.69 -23.39 6.74
C LEU A 253 -9.87 -22.89 8.18
N PRO A 254 -10.11 -21.59 8.42
CA PRO A 254 -10.43 -21.11 9.75
C PRO A 254 -11.74 -21.71 10.28
N ASP A 255 -11.87 -21.77 11.60
CA ASP A 255 -12.96 -22.48 12.31
C ASP A 255 -14.37 -21.95 11.98
N ASP A 256 -14.49 -20.79 11.34
CA ASP A 256 -15.74 -20.10 11.01
C ASP A 256 -16.25 -20.37 9.58
N VAL A 257 -15.59 -21.25 8.82
CA VAL A 257 -15.95 -21.52 7.42
C VAL A 257 -17.10 -22.54 7.28
N ASP A 258 -18.15 -22.16 6.55
CA ASP A 258 -19.26 -23.04 6.18
C ASP A 258 -18.87 -23.98 5.02
N LEU A 259 -18.43 -25.19 5.35
CA LEU A 259 -18.12 -26.26 4.39
C LEU A 259 -19.36 -27.11 4.08
N SER A 260 -19.67 -27.33 2.80
CA SER A 260 -20.83 -28.13 2.40
C SER A 260 -20.50 -29.13 1.30
N ALA A 261 -21.30 -30.20 1.23
CA ALA A 261 -21.17 -31.25 0.22
C ALA A 261 -22.27 -31.06 -0.85
N TRP A 262 -21.86 -31.09 -2.11
CA TRP A 262 -22.75 -30.97 -3.26
C TRP A 262 -22.59 -32.17 -4.20
N ARG A 263 -23.67 -32.54 -4.88
CA ARG A 263 -23.65 -33.42 -6.05
C ARG A 263 -23.83 -32.58 -7.31
N ALA A 264 -22.81 -32.59 -8.16
CA ALA A 264 -22.82 -31.92 -9.45
C ALA A 264 -22.98 -32.95 -10.57
N ASN A 265 -24.06 -32.85 -11.34
CA ASN A 265 -24.27 -33.68 -12.52
C ASN A 265 -23.69 -33.00 -13.76
N THR A 266 -22.66 -33.60 -14.36
CA THR A 266 -22.05 -33.07 -15.59
C THR A 266 -22.08 -34.12 -16.71
N ALA A 267 -22.31 -33.63 -17.92
CA ALA A 267 -22.33 -34.41 -19.16
C ALA A 267 -21.22 -33.95 -20.12
N GLU A 268 -20.29 -33.10 -19.68
CA GLU A 268 -19.26 -32.57 -20.57
C GLU A 268 -18.23 -33.65 -20.96
N PRO A 269 -17.70 -33.64 -22.20
CA PRO A 269 -16.65 -34.59 -22.58
C PRO A 269 -15.39 -34.43 -21.73
N ILE A 270 -14.50 -35.41 -21.75
CA ILE A 270 -13.20 -35.34 -21.05
C ILE A 270 -12.19 -34.68 -21.97
N GLY A 271 -11.40 -33.71 -21.47
CA GLY A 271 -10.32 -33.07 -22.23
C GLY A 271 -10.78 -32.30 -23.47
N TYR A 272 -12.01 -31.80 -23.50
CA TYR A 272 -12.54 -31.10 -24.66
C TYR A 272 -11.94 -29.69 -24.80
N VAL A 273 -11.73 -29.29 -26.05
CA VAL A 273 -11.48 -27.88 -26.40
C VAL A 273 -12.83 -27.18 -26.38
N ASP A 274 -12.92 -26.03 -25.71
CA ASP A 274 -14.14 -25.25 -25.52
C ASP A 274 -14.96 -25.15 -26.82
N ARG A 275 -16.03 -25.96 -26.91
CA ARG A 275 -16.88 -26.05 -28.10
C ARG A 275 -17.77 -24.80 -28.24
N PHE A 276 -17.92 -23.98 -27.19
CA PHE A 276 -18.72 -22.76 -27.24
C PHE A 276 -18.13 -21.71 -28.19
N GLY A 277 -16.80 -21.58 -28.24
CA GLY A 277 -16.14 -20.71 -29.21
C GLY A 277 -16.41 -21.16 -30.65
N ILE A 278 -16.38 -22.47 -30.90
CA ILE A 278 -16.65 -23.04 -32.24
C ILE A 278 -18.12 -22.87 -32.63
N GLU A 279 -19.05 -23.02 -31.68
CA GLU A 279 -20.48 -22.86 -31.95
C GLU A 279 -20.87 -21.38 -32.13
N GLN A 280 -20.25 -20.44 -31.39
CA GLN A 280 -20.36 -19.00 -31.66
C GLN A 280 -19.77 -18.61 -33.01
N ILE A 281 -18.61 -19.16 -33.38
CA ILE A 281 -18.03 -18.96 -34.71
C ILE A 281 -18.96 -19.54 -35.78
N ARG A 282 -19.57 -20.71 -35.57
CA ARG A 282 -20.59 -21.27 -36.47
C ARG A 282 -21.85 -20.43 -36.54
N LEU A 283 -22.28 -19.82 -35.45
CA LEU A 283 -23.44 -18.91 -35.42
C LEU A 283 -23.12 -17.60 -36.15
N LEU A 284 -21.93 -17.03 -35.94
CA LEU A 284 -21.45 -15.87 -36.69
C LEU A 284 -21.28 -16.17 -38.18
N LEU A 285 -20.78 -17.36 -38.53
CA LEU A 285 -20.68 -17.85 -39.91
C LEU A 285 -22.05 -18.16 -40.53
N ARG A 286 -23.03 -18.62 -39.73
CA ARG A 286 -24.43 -18.81 -40.17
C ARG A 286 -25.14 -17.48 -40.37
N ASP A 287 -24.92 -16.50 -39.50
CA ASP A 287 -25.47 -15.16 -39.66
C ASP A 287 -24.81 -14.42 -40.84
N SER A 288 -23.52 -14.64 -41.10
CA SER A 288 -22.85 -14.07 -42.27
C SER A 288 -23.34 -14.70 -43.58
N THR A 289 -23.56 -16.01 -43.60
CA THR A 289 -24.09 -16.72 -44.78
C THR A 289 -25.59 -16.51 -45.00
N ALA A 290 -26.35 -16.22 -43.95
CA ALA A 290 -27.76 -15.81 -44.06
C ALA A 290 -27.92 -14.37 -44.55
N GLY A 291 -26.95 -13.48 -44.27
CA GLY A 291 -26.90 -12.11 -44.76
C GLY A 291 -26.51 -11.98 -46.24
N GLU A 292 -25.81 -12.97 -46.79
CA GLU A 292 -25.36 -12.99 -48.20
C GLU A 292 -26.38 -13.63 -49.17
N ALA A 293 -27.45 -14.25 -48.67
CA ALA A 293 -28.47 -14.90 -49.51
C ALA A 293 -29.60 -13.96 -49.99
N VAL A 294 -29.57 -12.65 -49.67
CA VAL A 294 -30.66 -11.72 -50.02
C VAL A 294 -30.27 -10.62 -51.02
N ASN A 295 -28.99 -10.36 -51.29
CA ASN A 295 -28.63 -9.32 -52.28
C ASN A 295 -27.41 -9.74 -53.11
N HIS A 296 -27.64 -10.28 -54.31
CA HIS A 296 -27.26 -9.66 -55.58
C HIS A 296 -27.43 -10.66 -56.74
N SER A 297 -28.50 -10.41 -57.50
CA SER A 297 -28.57 -10.75 -58.92
C SER A 297 -27.63 -9.83 -59.71
N SER A 298 -27.01 -10.41 -60.75
CA SER A 298 -26.36 -9.80 -61.91
C SER A 298 -25.10 -8.94 -61.71
N ALA A 299 -23.98 -9.45 -62.26
CA ALA A 299 -23.24 -8.90 -63.41
C ALA A 299 -21.70 -8.95 -63.22
N ASP A 300 -21.08 -9.84 -63.99
CA ASP A 300 -19.82 -9.74 -64.73
C ASP A 300 -18.61 -9.02 -64.10
N THR A 301 -17.50 -9.75 -63.91
CA THR A 301 -16.29 -9.66 -64.76
C THR A 301 -15.08 -10.34 -64.06
N GLU A 302 -14.63 -11.41 -64.70
CA GLU A 302 -13.31 -12.07 -64.75
C GLU A 302 -12.19 -11.73 -63.75
N LEU A 303 -11.59 -12.79 -63.15
CA LEU A 303 -10.14 -13.12 -63.12
C LEU A 303 -9.93 -14.46 -62.35
N PRO A 304 -8.80 -15.19 -62.52
CA PRO A 304 -8.77 -16.45 -63.28
C PRO A 304 -8.70 -17.75 -62.47
N THR A 305 -9.01 -18.82 -63.19
CA THR A 305 -8.84 -20.25 -62.95
C THR A 305 -7.43 -20.70 -62.55
N CYS A 306 -7.36 -21.73 -61.70
CA CYS A 306 -6.56 -22.97 -61.85
C CYS A 306 -6.73 -23.79 -60.55
N GLY A 307 -7.20 -25.04 -60.50
CA GLY A 307 -7.62 -26.01 -61.49
C GLY A 307 -7.81 -27.32 -60.71
N ALA A 308 -9.03 -27.85 -60.68
CA ALA A 308 -9.29 -29.20 -60.22
C ALA A 308 -9.16 -30.14 -61.42
N THR A 309 -8.61 -31.34 -61.20
CA THR A 309 -8.88 -32.45 -62.11
C THR A 309 -9.12 -33.71 -61.30
N THR A 310 -10.34 -34.22 -61.32
CA THR A 310 -10.61 -35.58 -61.80
C THR A 310 -12.11 -35.77 -62.05
N VAL A 311 -12.46 -35.73 -63.35
CA VAL A 311 -13.45 -36.54 -64.09
C VAL A 311 -14.03 -37.70 -63.24
N GLY A 312 -15.34 -37.93 -63.05
CA GLY A 312 -16.52 -37.97 -63.95
C GLY A 312 -17.15 -39.38 -63.79
N ASN A 313 -18.41 -39.72 -64.04
CA ASN A 313 -19.70 -39.07 -64.30
C ASN A 313 -20.77 -40.21 -64.10
N GLU A 314 -22.04 -39.81 -64.00
CA GLU A 314 -23.29 -40.55 -64.33
C GLU A 314 -23.97 -41.52 -63.33
N GLY A 315 -25.29 -41.27 -63.14
CA GLY A 315 -26.30 -42.33 -63.06
C GLY A 315 -27.32 -42.27 -61.91
N SER A 316 -28.39 -41.48 -62.05
CA SER A 316 -29.67 -41.58 -61.29
C SER A 316 -30.38 -42.95 -61.50
N PRO A 317 -31.44 -43.38 -60.76
CA PRO A 317 -32.58 -42.55 -60.31
C PRO A 317 -33.27 -42.90 -58.96
N VAL A 318 -34.28 -42.07 -58.68
CA VAL A 318 -35.27 -41.95 -57.59
C VAL A 318 -36.12 -43.21 -57.31
N ASP A 319 -36.47 -43.46 -56.02
CA ASP A 319 -37.87 -43.68 -55.58
C ASP A 319 -38.10 -43.79 -54.04
N GLN A 320 -39.05 -42.96 -53.57
CA GLN A 320 -40.14 -43.15 -52.58
C GLN A 320 -39.96 -43.89 -51.23
N ILE A 321 -40.56 -43.32 -50.16
CA ILE A 321 -41.55 -43.96 -49.23
C ILE A 321 -42.07 -42.91 -48.18
N PRO A 322 -43.29 -43.04 -47.63
CA PRO A 322 -44.22 -41.91 -47.39
C PRO A 322 -44.68 -41.80 -45.90
N PRO A 323 -45.90 -41.32 -45.50
CA PRO A 323 -46.05 -40.31 -44.43
C PRO A 323 -46.82 -40.80 -43.19
N SER A 324 -46.78 -40.07 -42.06
CA SER A 324 -47.85 -40.14 -41.05
C SER A 324 -47.98 -38.83 -40.27
N GLY A 325 -49.19 -38.28 -40.29
CA GLY A 325 -49.61 -37.12 -39.52
C GLY A 325 -50.34 -37.50 -38.22
N GLY A 326 -50.60 -36.48 -37.41
CA GLY A 326 -51.47 -36.55 -36.23
C GLY A 326 -51.28 -35.32 -35.35
N ALA A 327 -52.26 -34.42 -35.39
CA ALA A 327 -52.31 -33.14 -34.69
C ALA A 327 -52.49 -33.28 -33.16
N GLY A 328 -52.03 -32.27 -32.40
CA GLY A 328 -52.41 -32.09 -31.00
C GLY A 328 -51.56 -31.09 -30.22
N ASP A 329 -52.11 -29.88 -30.05
CA ASP A 329 -51.84 -28.85 -29.04
C ASP A 329 -50.52 -28.06 -29.01
N ALA A 330 -50.72 -26.76 -29.29
CA ALA A 330 -49.82 -25.67 -28.99
C ALA A 330 -49.69 -25.48 -27.46
N SER A 331 -48.56 -25.90 -26.89
CA SER A 331 -48.05 -25.31 -25.65
C SER A 331 -46.96 -24.30 -25.99
N VAL A 332 -47.25 -23.03 -25.70
CA VAL A 332 -46.36 -21.89 -25.55
C VAL A 332 -44.89 -22.30 -25.35
N ILE A 333 -44.06 -22.07 -26.37
CA ILE A 333 -42.60 -22.18 -26.26
C ILE A 333 -42.15 -21.05 -25.33
N ALA A 334 -41.89 -21.39 -24.08
CA ALA A 334 -41.04 -20.58 -23.21
C ALA A 334 -39.66 -20.43 -23.88
N PRO A 335 -38.99 -19.27 -23.75
CA PRO A 335 -37.65 -19.11 -24.30
C PRO A 335 -36.72 -20.16 -23.68
N PRO A 336 -35.70 -20.65 -24.41
CA PRO A 336 -34.88 -21.77 -23.96
C PRO A 336 -34.19 -21.36 -22.65
N GLU A 337 -34.47 -22.10 -21.57
CA GLU A 337 -33.67 -22.04 -20.35
C GLU A 337 -32.23 -22.42 -20.68
N ASP A 338 -31.28 -21.66 -20.16
CA ASP A 338 -29.84 -21.81 -20.35
C ASP A 338 -29.36 -23.26 -20.12
N THR A 339 -29.20 -24.04 -21.19
CA THR A 339 -28.72 -25.43 -21.16
C THR A 339 -27.20 -25.57 -21.01
N SER A 340 -26.54 -24.86 -20.09
CA SER A 340 -25.09 -24.98 -19.92
C SER A 340 -24.54 -24.80 -18.51
N SER A 341 -25.14 -25.43 -17.51
CA SER A 341 -24.48 -25.66 -16.21
C SER A 341 -25.06 -26.90 -15.54
N GLY A 342 -24.19 -27.81 -15.10
CA GLY A 342 -24.61 -29.00 -14.38
C GLY A 342 -25.41 -28.63 -13.13
N SER A 343 -26.54 -29.31 -12.88
CA SER A 343 -27.35 -29.06 -11.69
C SER A 343 -26.52 -29.40 -10.44
N LEU A 344 -26.27 -28.41 -9.58
CA LEU A 344 -25.75 -28.62 -8.24
C LEU A 344 -26.94 -28.90 -7.31
N THR A 345 -26.85 -30.01 -6.58
CA THR A 345 -27.80 -30.37 -5.53
C THR A 345 -27.05 -30.53 -4.22
N VAL A 346 -27.58 -30.01 -3.11
CA VAL A 346 -26.96 -30.20 -1.80
C VAL A 346 -27.09 -31.67 -1.40
N ALA A 347 -25.99 -32.26 -0.95
CA ALA A 347 -25.94 -33.63 -0.47
C ALA A 347 -26.08 -33.65 1.05
N ASP A 348 -27.32 -33.43 1.54
CA ASP A 348 -27.63 -33.39 2.98
C ASP A 348 -27.32 -34.71 3.71
N ASP A 349 -27.16 -35.81 2.96
CA ASP A 349 -26.81 -37.13 3.45
C ASP A 349 -25.31 -37.30 3.77
N LEU A 350 -24.46 -36.35 3.36
CA LEU A 350 -23.01 -36.40 3.54
C LEU A 350 -22.52 -35.31 4.51
N ASN A 351 -21.75 -35.71 5.51
CA ASN A 351 -21.06 -34.76 6.39
C ASN A 351 -19.75 -34.28 5.72
N ALA A 352 -19.73 -33.02 5.27
CA ALA A 352 -18.61 -32.41 4.57
C ALA A 352 -17.30 -32.42 5.39
N TRP A 353 -17.38 -32.10 6.68
CA TRP A 353 -16.22 -32.07 7.58
C TRP A 353 -15.63 -33.45 7.81
N GLN A 354 -16.49 -34.46 8.02
CA GLN A 354 -16.04 -35.84 8.17
C GLN A 354 -15.36 -36.34 6.90
N LEU A 355 -15.94 -36.04 5.74
CA LEU A 355 -15.40 -36.46 4.45
C LEU A 355 -14.06 -35.77 4.15
N ARG A 356 -13.92 -34.48 4.50
CA ARG A 356 -12.63 -33.76 4.46
C ARG A 356 -11.60 -34.40 5.39
N ALA A 357 -11.96 -34.67 6.66
CA ALA A 357 -11.06 -35.27 7.64
C ALA A 357 -10.54 -36.63 7.19
N VAL A 358 -11.44 -37.52 6.73
CA VAL A 358 -11.07 -38.83 6.18
C VAL A 358 -10.16 -38.69 4.96
N THR A 359 -10.40 -37.71 4.10
CA THR A 359 -9.56 -37.50 2.90
C THR A 359 -8.16 -37.03 3.27
N ILE A 360 -8.04 -36.08 4.20
CA ILE A 360 -6.75 -35.57 4.68
C ILE A 360 -5.97 -36.67 5.42
N ASP A 361 -6.65 -37.45 6.26
CA ASP A 361 -6.04 -38.56 7.02
C ASP A 361 -5.60 -39.71 6.11
N ALA A 362 -6.35 -40.00 5.04
CA ALA A 362 -6.00 -41.09 4.14
C ALA A 362 -4.83 -40.77 3.19
N HIS A 363 -4.61 -39.50 2.83
CA HIS A 363 -3.68 -39.14 1.75
C HIS A 363 -2.53 -38.23 2.20
N HIS A 364 -2.63 -37.61 3.38
CA HIS A 364 -1.64 -36.69 3.95
C HIS A 364 -0.94 -35.78 2.93
N PRO A 365 -1.70 -35.07 2.07
CA PRO A 365 -1.12 -34.36 0.96
C PRO A 365 -0.18 -33.28 1.48
N PRO A 366 1.04 -33.16 0.92
CA PRO A 366 1.86 -31.98 1.15
C PRO A 366 1.07 -30.76 0.66
N LEU A 367 0.87 -29.77 1.52
CA LEU A 367 0.06 -28.59 1.22
C LEU A 367 0.95 -27.46 0.74
N GLY A 368 0.63 -26.86 -0.40
CA GLY A 368 1.17 -25.57 -0.85
C GLY A 368 0.52 -24.41 -0.08
N GLU A 369 1.32 -23.50 0.48
CA GLU A 369 0.86 -22.26 1.15
C GLU A 369 0.50 -21.15 0.15
N GLU A 370 0.61 -21.42 -1.15
CA GLU A 370 0.31 -20.42 -2.17
C GLU A 370 -1.16 -20.00 -2.14
N ALA A 371 -1.41 -18.86 -2.78
CA ALA A 371 -2.74 -18.30 -2.98
C ALA A 371 -3.55 -19.12 -4.00
N SER A 372 -3.50 -20.45 -3.87
CA SER A 372 -4.22 -21.46 -4.60
C SER A 372 -5.15 -22.19 -3.65
N ARG A 373 -6.33 -22.58 -4.14
CA ARG A 373 -7.21 -23.50 -3.43
C ARG A 373 -6.78 -24.93 -3.77
N ASN A 374 -6.50 -25.74 -2.75
CA ASN A 374 -6.02 -27.10 -2.92
C ASN A 374 -7.15 -28.10 -2.70
N TYR A 375 -7.22 -29.09 -3.58
CA TYR A 375 -8.21 -30.17 -3.53
C TYR A 375 -7.55 -31.53 -3.75
N ILE A 376 -8.13 -32.58 -3.17
CA ILE A 376 -7.91 -33.95 -3.62
C ILE A 376 -9.06 -34.34 -4.56
N VAL A 377 -8.70 -34.81 -5.74
CA VAL A 377 -9.62 -35.31 -6.77
C VAL A 377 -9.43 -36.81 -6.92
N THR A 378 -10.49 -37.57 -6.69
CA THR A 378 -10.52 -39.02 -6.93
C THR A 378 -11.15 -39.29 -8.29
N ASP A 379 -10.39 -39.92 -9.19
CA ASP A 379 -10.81 -40.35 -10.52
C ASP A 379 -11.56 -41.70 -10.46
N VAL A 380 -12.34 -42.03 -11.49
CA VAL A 380 -13.06 -43.33 -11.57
C VAL A 380 -12.15 -44.55 -11.56
N THR A 381 -10.90 -44.38 -11.97
CA THR A 381 -9.90 -45.45 -11.91
C THR A 381 -9.38 -45.70 -10.49
N GLY A 382 -9.85 -44.93 -9.50
CA GLY A 382 -9.32 -44.94 -8.12
C GLY A 382 -7.99 -44.23 -7.96
N ARG A 383 -7.57 -43.40 -8.94
CA ARG A 383 -6.37 -42.56 -8.82
C ARG A 383 -6.72 -41.27 -8.11
N HIS A 384 -5.78 -40.75 -7.33
CA HIS A 384 -5.94 -39.52 -6.59
C HIS A 384 -5.02 -38.43 -7.15
N PHE A 385 -5.55 -37.22 -7.28
CA PHE A 385 -4.80 -36.07 -7.79
C PHE A 385 -4.88 -34.91 -6.80
N HIS A 386 -3.73 -34.31 -6.48
CA HIS A 386 -3.63 -33.02 -5.82
C HIS A 386 -3.86 -31.91 -6.86
N LEU A 387 -4.99 -31.23 -6.76
CA LEU A 387 -5.41 -30.14 -7.63
C LEU A 387 -5.14 -28.81 -6.93
N ALA A 388 -4.17 -28.04 -7.45
CA ALA A 388 -3.95 -26.65 -7.11
C ALA A 388 -4.73 -25.74 -8.07
N LEU A 389 -5.65 -24.95 -7.54
CA LEU A 389 -6.50 -24.04 -8.30
C LEU A 389 -6.08 -22.58 -8.05
N LEU A 390 -5.47 -21.97 -9.06
CA LEU A 390 -4.97 -20.60 -9.04
C LEU A 390 -6.07 -19.64 -9.49
N ASP A 391 -6.45 -18.69 -8.64
CA ASP A 391 -7.57 -17.77 -8.88
C ASP A 391 -7.13 -16.31 -9.11
N ALA A 392 -7.92 -15.57 -9.91
CA ALA A 392 -7.65 -14.18 -10.25
C ALA A 392 -7.70 -13.22 -9.05
N ASP A 393 -8.59 -13.50 -8.09
CA ASP A 393 -8.86 -12.63 -6.96
C ASP A 393 -7.74 -12.65 -5.89
N GLN A 394 -7.01 -13.76 -5.77
CA GLN A 394 -5.91 -13.89 -4.82
C GLN A 394 -4.55 -13.39 -5.36
N GLN A 395 -4.40 -13.30 -6.69
CA GLN A 395 -3.15 -12.90 -7.35
C GLN A 395 -2.63 -11.52 -6.89
N ILE A 396 -3.53 -10.57 -6.66
CA ILE A 396 -3.13 -9.20 -6.30
C ILE A 396 -2.47 -9.14 -4.93
N VAL A 397 -2.91 -9.98 -3.99
CA VAL A 397 -2.31 -10.04 -2.65
C VAL A 397 -0.87 -10.54 -2.75
N GLY A 398 -0.63 -11.59 -3.54
CA GLY A 398 0.72 -12.12 -3.82
C GLY A 398 1.64 -11.10 -4.49
N LEU A 399 1.11 -10.32 -5.45
CA LEU A 399 1.87 -9.27 -6.14
C LEU A 399 2.27 -8.14 -5.20
N LEU A 400 1.35 -7.66 -4.35
CA LEU A 400 1.63 -6.62 -3.35
C LEU A 400 2.66 -7.10 -2.33
N ALA A 401 2.52 -8.32 -1.80
CA ALA A 401 3.47 -8.90 -0.87
C ALA A 401 4.87 -9.00 -1.50
N THR A 402 4.95 -9.41 -2.77
CA THR A 402 6.21 -9.48 -3.51
C THR A 402 6.81 -8.09 -3.75
N MET A 403 6.01 -7.10 -4.13
CA MET A 403 6.47 -5.71 -4.31
C MET A 403 6.99 -5.14 -3.00
N TRP A 404 6.27 -5.36 -1.89
CA TRP A 404 6.69 -4.92 -0.57
C TRP A 404 8.00 -5.57 -0.14
N ASN A 405 8.12 -6.89 -0.31
CA ASN A 405 9.34 -7.63 -0.02
C ASN A 405 10.52 -7.13 -0.87
N ARG A 406 10.33 -6.78 -2.14
CA ARG A 406 11.37 -6.17 -2.99
C ARG A 406 11.80 -4.77 -2.55
N ILE A 407 10.90 -3.99 -1.94
CA ILE A 407 11.21 -2.65 -1.41
C ILE A 407 11.98 -2.77 -0.09
N VAL A 408 11.55 -3.69 0.79
CA VAL A 408 12.05 -3.80 2.17
C VAL A 408 13.29 -4.67 2.25
N LEU A 409 13.34 -5.79 1.54
CA LEU A 409 14.41 -6.80 1.61
C LEU A 409 15.45 -6.58 0.50
N THR A 410 16.71 -6.92 0.78
CA THR A 410 17.79 -6.91 -0.22
C THR A 410 17.68 -8.05 -1.22
N THR A 411 17.08 -9.17 -0.79
CA THR A 411 16.85 -10.38 -1.60
C THR A 411 15.44 -10.88 -1.36
N SER A 412 14.72 -11.26 -2.43
CA SER A 412 13.40 -11.89 -2.36
C SER A 412 13.52 -13.30 -2.90
N THR A 413 13.13 -14.31 -2.11
CA THR A 413 13.07 -15.71 -2.55
C THR A 413 11.78 -16.01 -3.30
N ARG A 414 10.65 -15.48 -2.82
CA ARG A 414 9.34 -15.65 -3.45
C ARG A 414 9.14 -14.67 -4.62
N ARG A 415 8.50 -15.14 -5.69
CA ARG A 415 8.20 -14.36 -6.91
C ARG A 415 6.76 -14.62 -7.34
N SER A 416 5.89 -13.63 -7.15
CA SER A 416 4.54 -13.66 -7.72
C SER A 416 4.55 -13.09 -9.14
N GLU A 417 3.99 -13.83 -10.08
CA GLU A 417 3.82 -13.41 -11.48
C GLU A 417 2.59 -12.50 -11.65
N ARG A 418 2.55 -11.75 -12.76
CA ARG A 418 1.51 -10.71 -12.99
C ARG A 418 0.17 -11.26 -13.49
N THR A 419 0.17 -12.44 -14.11
CA THR A 419 -1.01 -13.08 -14.69
C THR A 419 -1.14 -14.50 -14.17
N ILE A 420 -2.36 -15.02 -14.05
CA ILE A 420 -2.62 -16.38 -13.52
C ILE A 420 -1.96 -17.42 -14.43
N GLU A 421 -2.06 -17.22 -15.74
CA GLU A 421 -1.39 -18.04 -16.76
C GLU A 421 0.12 -18.10 -16.54
N ALA A 422 0.78 -16.96 -16.29
CA ALA A 422 2.21 -16.96 -16.00
C ALA A 422 2.56 -17.66 -14.69
N SER A 423 1.69 -17.59 -13.67
CA SER A 423 1.86 -18.37 -12.44
C SER A 423 1.72 -19.87 -12.72
N THR A 424 0.73 -20.28 -13.52
CA THR A 424 0.52 -21.68 -13.93
C THR A 424 1.68 -22.23 -14.74
N ASP A 425 2.13 -21.50 -15.76
CA ASP A 425 3.30 -21.87 -16.57
C ASP A 425 4.54 -22.07 -15.70
N ARG A 426 4.73 -21.19 -14.71
CA ARG A 426 5.84 -21.28 -13.76
C ARG A 426 5.74 -22.53 -12.89
N VAL A 427 4.58 -22.81 -12.30
CA VAL A 427 4.35 -24.01 -11.47
C VAL A 427 4.71 -25.27 -12.28
N VAL A 428 4.17 -25.39 -13.49
CA VAL A 428 4.39 -26.53 -14.39
C VAL A 428 5.85 -26.62 -14.81
N LEU A 429 6.47 -25.49 -15.20
CA LEU A 429 7.87 -25.44 -15.61
C LEU A 429 8.80 -25.85 -14.47
N MET A 430 8.57 -25.36 -13.24
CA MET A 430 9.40 -25.68 -12.08
C MET A 430 9.28 -27.17 -11.72
N GLU A 431 8.07 -27.72 -11.66
CA GLU A 431 7.85 -29.14 -11.36
C GLU A 431 8.47 -30.04 -12.42
N LEU A 432 8.23 -29.78 -13.71
CA LEU A 432 8.85 -30.55 -14.79
C LEU A 432 10.38 -30.45 -14.78
N THR A 433 10.94 -29.28 -14.44
CA THR A 433 12.39 -29.10 -14.35
C THR A 433 12.97 -29.85 -13.16
N ALA A 434 12.34 -29.77 -11.99
CA ALA A 434 12.77 -30.50 -10.80
C ALA A 434 12.72 -32.03 -11.02
N ALA A 435 11.66 -32.51 -11.70
CA ALA A 435 11.48 -33.92 -12.02
C ALA A 435 12.50 -34.41 -13.05
N ASN A 436 12.77 -33.60 -14.10
CA ASN A 436 13.79 -33.91 -15.10
C ASN A 436 15.21 -33.89 -14.52
N MET A 437 15.46 -33.06 -13.51
CA MET A 437 16.72 -33.07 -12.75
C MET A 437 16.80 -34.21 -11.72
N GLY A 438 15.75 -35.03 -11.56
CA GLY A 438 15.70 -36.13 -10.60
C GLY A 438 15.77 -35.66 -9.14
N VAL A 439 15.26 -34.46 -8.86
CA VAL A 439 15.21 -33.88 -7.52
C VAL A 439 13.85 -34.16 -6.84
N CYS A 440 12.79 -34.29 -7.64
CA CYS A 440 11.47 -34.76 -7.21
C CYS A 440 11.00 -35.96 -8.08
N PRO A 441 10.02 -36.75 -7.62
CA PRO A 441 9.45 -37.84 -8.41
C PRO A 441 8.77 -37.31 -9.69
N GLN A 442 8.82 -38.12 -10.76
CA GLN A 442 8.09 -37.82 -11.98
C GLN A 442 6.60 -38.11 -11.79
N ARG A 443 5.80 -37.05 -11.62
CA ARG A 443 4.35 -37.14 -11.48
C ARG A 443 3.66 -36.62 -12.75
N PRO A 444 2.66 -37.32 -13.30
CA PRO A 444 1.89 -36.79 -14.42
C PRO A 444 1.21 -35.48 -14.05
N VAL A 445 1.51 -34.42 -14.81
CA VAL A 445 0.93 -33.09 -14.63
C VAL A 445 -0.22 -32.90 -15.62
N ARG A 446 -1.36 -32.40 -15.13
CA ARG A 446 -2.52 -32.03 -15.95
C ARG A 446 -2.87 -30.58 -15.70
N VAL A 447 -3.21 -29.86 -16.76
CA VAL A 447 -3.50 -28.42 -16.69
C VAL A 447 -4.77 -28.11 -17.45
N ALA A 448 -5.60 -27.25 -16.90
CA ALA A 448 -6.73 -26.65 -17.60
C ALA A 448 -6.96 -25.21 -17.17
N GLY A 449 -7.48 -24.40 -18.07
CA GLY A 449 -7.73 -22.99 -17.83
C GLY A 449 -9.17 -22.57 -18.06
N SER A 450 -9.57 -21.51 -17.38
CA SER A 450 -10.76 -20.69 -17.64
C SER A 450 -10.36 -19.20 -17.67
N ASP A 451 -11.30 -18.30 -17.90
CA ASP A 451 -11.01 -16.85 -17.87
C ASP A 451 -10.58 -16.34 -16.47
N THR A 452 -10.96 -17.03 -15.39
CA THR A 452 -10.81 -16.54 -14.01
C THR A 452 -9.98 -17.45 -13.10
N SER A 453 -9.81 -18.71 -13.46
CA SER A 453 -9.03 -19.70 -12.68
C SER A 453 -8.25 -20.66 -13.59
N MET A 454 -7.09 -21.10 -13.12
CA MET A 454 -6.27 -22.16 -13.73
C MET A 454 -6.13 -23.34 -12.78
N ALA A 455 -6.32 -24.55 -13.27
CA ALA A 455 -6.20 -25.81 -12.55
C ALA A 455 -4.89 -26.50 -12.93
N VAL A 456 -4.08 -26.86 -11.93
CA VAL A 456 -2.90 -27.73 -12.08
C VAL A 456 -3.09 -28.93 -11.18
N ALA A 457 -3.06 -30.14 -11.75
CA ALA A 457 -3.26 -31.38 -11.03
C ALA A 457 -2.03 -32.28 -11.13
N PHE A 458 -1.61 -32.81 -9.99
CA PHE A 458 -0.50 -33.75 -9.82
C PHE A 458 -1.03 -35.06 -9.25
N GLU A 459 -0.57 -36.20 -9.74
CA GLU A 459 -0.93 -37.49 -9.14
C GLU A 459 -0.34 -37.60 -7.71
N VAL A 460 -1.15 -38.08 -6.76
CA VAL A 460 -0.72 -38.31 -5.37
C VAL A 460 0.09 -39.60 -5.33
N ASP A 461 1.30 -39.53 -4.80
CA ASP A 461 2.31 -40.61 -4.79
C ASP A 461 2.34 -41.41 -3.47
N GLY A 462 1.42 -41.12 -2.55
CA GLY A 462 1.30 -41.79 -1.24
C GLY A 462 2.32 -41.31 -0.21
N ALA A 463 3.09 -40.26 -0.49
CA ALA A 463 4.01 -39.67 0.48
C ALA A 463 3.26 -38.93 1.59
N THR A 464 3.76 -39.01 2.82
CA THR A 464 3.16 -38.36 4.00
C THR A 464 3.93 -37.11 4.39
N ALA A 465 3.28 -35.95 4.45
CA ALA A 465 3.94 -34.70 4.82
C ALA A 465 4.58 -34.75 6.23
N PHE A 466 5.75 -34.13 6.40
CA PHE A 466 6.45 -34.05 7.69
C PHE A 466 5.62 -33.34 8.76
N SER A 467 4.75 -32.39 8.37
CA SER A 467 3.84 -31.70 9.28
C SER A 467 2.80 -32.61 9.93
N ALA A 468 2.48 -33.75 9.31
CA ALA A 468 1.55 -34.74 9.84
C ALA A 468 2.23 -35.84 10.68
N LEU A 469 3.56 -35.93 10.62
CA LEU A 469 4.35 -36.96 11.30
C LEU A 469 4.80 -36.51 12.69
N HIS A 470 4.87 -37.47 13.61
CA HIS A 470 5.50 -37.25 14.91
C HIS A 470 7.02 -37.32 14.78
N ALA A 471 7.75 -36.51 15.55
CA ALA A 471 9.22 -36.43 15.50
C ALA A 471 9.94 -37.79 15.57
N ASP A 472 9.41 -38.74 16.35
CA ASP A 472 10.01 -40.06 16.56
C ASP A 472 9.83 -41.02 15.38
N THR A 473 8.85 -40.74 14.50
CA THR A 473 8.59 -41.56 13.31
C THR A 473 9.50 -41.21 12.13
N ILE A 474 10.13 -40.04 12.15
CA ILE A 474 11.00 -39.56 11.08
C ILE A 474 12.42 -40.13 11.32
N PRO A 475 12.91 -41.03 10.44
CA PRO A 475 14.23 -41.62 10.61
C PRO A 475 15.33 -40.60 10.31
N ASP A 476 16.49 -40.76 10.97
CA ASP A 476 17.64 -39.88 10.76
C ASP A 476 18.16 -39.89 9.31
N SER A 477 17.97 -41.00 8.58
CA SER A 477 18.29 -41.09 7.15
C SER A 477 17.43 -40.16 6.31
N ALA A 478 16.15 -39.99 6.64
CA ALA A 478 15.26 -39.07 5.95
C ALA A 478 15.66 -37.60 6.18
N LEU A 479 16.10 -37.25 7.40
CA LEU A 479 16.65 -35.92 7.68
C LEU A 479 17.90 -35.64 6.83
N ASP A 480 18.76 -36.65 6.69
CA ASP A 480 20.00 -36.57 5.92
C ASP A 480 19.72 -36.47 4.40
N GLU A 481 18.68 -37.15 3.91
CA GLU A 481 18.22 -37.07 2.52
C GLU A 481 17.67 -35.70 2.14
N VAL A 482 17.01 -34.96 3.05
CA VAL A 482 16.59 -33.58 2.80
C VAL A 482 17.78 -32.71 2.37
N TRP A 483 18.92 -32.85 3.06
CA TRP A 483 20.14 -32.13 2.71
C TRP A 483 20.72 -32.57 1.36
N ASP A 484 20.67 -33.87 1.05
CA ASP A 484 21.14 -34.40 -0.23
C ASP A 484 20.29 -33.87 -1.40
N VAL A 485 18.96 -33.91 -1.29
CA VAL A 485 18.03 -33.39 -2.32
C VAL A 485 18.33 -31.91 -2.60
N LEU A 486 18.46 -31.09 -1.56
CA LEU A 486 18.75 -29.67 -1.73
C LEU A 486 20.15 -29.41 -2.31
N GLN A 487 21.17 -30.18 -1.90
CA GLN A 487 22.51 -30.07 -2.50
C GLN A 487 22.50 -30.47 -3.98
N ARG A 488 21.79 -31.53 -4.36
CA ARG A 488 21.61 -31.94 -5.76
C ARG A 488 20.89 -30.86 -6.58
N ALA A 489 19.84 -30.25 -6.02
CA ALA A 489 19.15 -29.12 -6.64
C ALA A 489 20.09 -27.93 -6.86
N HIS A 490 20.80 -27.52 -5.80
CA HIS A 490 21.72 -26.38 -5.81
C HIS A 490 22.88 -26.57 -6.79
N ARG A 491 23.45 -27.78 -6.91
CA ARG A 491 24.51 -28.09 -7.88
C ARG A 491 24.03 -27.95 -9.33
N ARG A 492 22.75 -28.21 -9.58
CA ARG A 492 22.11 -28.05 -10.90
C ARG A 492 21.53 -26.64 -11.13
N GLY A 493 21.76 -25.72 -10.20
CA GLY A 493 21.31 -24.33 -10.31
C GLY A 493 19.84 -24.10 -9.99
N LEU A 494 19.17 -25.07 -9.35
CA LEU A 494 17.80 -24.96 -8.87
C LEU A 494 17.79 -24.54 -7.39
N SER A 495 16.77 -23.82 -6.97
CA SER A 495 16.43 -23.53 -5.57
C SER A 495 14.93 -23.70 -5.39
N HIS A 496 14.48 -24.00 -4.19
CA HIS A 496 13.08 -24.20 -3.85
C HIS A 496 12.39 -22.92 -3.36
N GLY A 497 13.06 -22.08 -2.58
CA GLY A 497 12.54 -20.78 -2.12
C GLY A 497 11.49 -20.81 -1.00
N ASP A 498 11.01 -21.98 -0.59
CA ASP A 498 9.97 -22.15 0.44
C ASP A 498 10.03 -23.50 1.18
N ILE A 499 11.14 -23.80 1.87
CA ILE A 499 11.30 -25.08 2.58
C ILE A 499 10.59 -25.06 3.95
N ARG A 500 9.55 -25.88 4.09
CA ARG A 500 8.73 -26.05 5.31
C ARG A 500 8.23 -27.50 5.46
N ALA A 501 7.63 -27.83 6.61
CA ALA A 501 7.23 -29.20 6.91
C ALA A 501 6.10 -29.71 6.01
N GLY A 502 5.22 -28.82 5.52
CA GLY A 502 4.18 -29.18 4.56
C GLY A 502 4.64 -29.47 3.13
N VAL A 503 5.89 -29.18 2.75
CA VAL A 503 6.42 -29.48 1.38
C VAL A 503 7.41 -30.65 1.35
N VAL A 504 7.87 -31.09 2.52
CA VAL A 504 8.73 -32.27 2.66
C VAL A 504 7.84 -33.45 3.05
N ALA A 505 7.96 -34.55 2.33
CA ALA A 505 7.16 -35.74 2.57
C ALA A 505 8.05 -36.98 2.74
N LEU A 506 7.54 -37.96 3.48
CA LEU A 506 8.17 -39.26 3.71
C LEU A 506 7.45 -40.32 2.90
N ARG A 507 8.19 -41.10 2.11
CA ARG A 507 7.67 -42.22 1.32
C ARG A 507 8.59 -43.43 1.49
N ASP A 508 8.06 -44.53 2.01
CA ASP A 508 8.83 -45.77 2.24
C ASP A 508 10.15 -45.55 3.02
N GLY A 509 10.19 -44.56 3.92
CA GLY A 509 11.39 -44.20 4.70
C GLY A 509 12.35 -43.22 4.04
N HIS A 510 12.06 -42.79 2.81
CA HIS A 510 12.82 -41.78 2.05
C HIS A 510 12.16 -40.40 2.10
N ALA A 511 12.96 -39.35 2.24
CA ALA A 511 12.48 -37.98 2.22
C ALA A 511 12.49 -37.41 0.80
N GLU A 512 11.36 -36.85 0.39
CA GLU A 512 11.17 -36.20 -0.88
C GLU A 512 10.74 -34.74 -0.66
N ILE A 513 11.19 -33.83 -1.53
CA ILE A 513 10.80 -32.42 -1.49
C ILE A 513 9.90 -32.16 -2.71
N LEU A 514 8.69 -31.69 -2.45
CA LEU A 514 7.62 -31.50 -3.42
C LEU A 514 7.23 -30.01 -3.50
N HIS A 515 6.46 -29.63 -4.53
CA HIS A 515 5.94 -28.26 -4.72
C HIS A 515 7.03 -27.20 -4.98
N TRP A 516 7.80 -27.41 -6.06
CA TRP A 516 8.92 -26.55 -6.48
C TRP A 516 8.49 -25.21 -7.12
N GLU A 517 7.20 -24.88 -7.09
CA GLU A 517 6.57 -23.70 -7.70
C GLU A 517 7.20 -22.35 -7.31
N ASN A 518 7.62 -22.22 -6.05
CA ASN A 518 8.28 -21.03 -5.52
C ASN A 518 9.78 -20.94 -5.87
N GLY A 519 10.30 -21.97 -6.53
CA GLY A 519 11.70 -22.14 -6.84
C GLY A 519 12.25 -21.13 -7.85
N SER A 520 13.57 -21.09 -7.97
CA SER A 520 14.24 -20.29 -9.01
C SER A 520 15.24 -21.11 -9.80
N LEU A 521 15.18 -20.95 -11.13
CA LEU A 521 16.21 -21.39 -12.06
C LEU A 521 17.40 -20.42 -12.02
N ALA A 522 18.60 -20.97 -12.19
CA ALA A 522 19.85 -20.22 -12.05
C ALA A 522 19.95 -19.52 -10.68
N ALA A 523 19.61 -20.25 -9.61
CA ALA A 523 19.57 -19.76 -8.25
C ALA A 523 20.87 -19.08 -7.84
N SER A 524 20.76 -17.85 -7.32
CA SER A 524 21.89 -17.12 -6.74
C SER A 524 22.43 -17.83 -5.50
N GLU A 525 23.68 -17.58 -5.15
CA GLU A 525 24.28 -18.19 -3.94
C GLU A 525 23.50 -17.84 -2.67
N ILE A 526 22.97 -16.62 -2.57
CA ILE A 526 22.14 -16.19 -1.44
C ILE A 526 20.83 -16.97 -1.39
N THR A 527 20.17 -17.20 -2.52
CA THR A 527 18.92 -17.99 -2.58
C THR A 527 19.16 -19.42 -2.09
N ARG A 528 20.26 -20.04 -2.53
CA ARG A 528 20.65 -21.39 -2.07
C ARG A 528 20.92 -21.43 -0.56
N ARG A 529 21.59 -20.41 -0.03
CA ARG A 529 21.83 -20.31 1.42
C ARG A 529 20.55 -20.07 2.22
N ILE A 530 19.57 -19.36 1.66
CA ILE A 530 18.26 -19.19 2.28
C ILE A 530 17.53 -20.54 2.36
N ASP A 531 17.50 -21.33 1.28
CA ASP A 531 16.88 -22.67 1.31
C ASP A 531 17.50 -23.56 2.39
N MET A 532 18.83 -23.56 2.53
CA MET A 532 19.53 -24.28 3.60
C MET A 532 19.13 -23.79 5.00
N ALA A 533 18.98 -22.47 5.19
CA ALA A 533 18.56 -21.90 6.46
C ALA A 533 17.08 -22.21 6.77
N GLN A 534 16.21 -22.22 5.76
CA GLN A 534 14.82 -22.63 5.90
C GLN A 534 14.71 -24.11 6.25
N ALA A 535 15.48 -24.99 5.60
CA ALA A 535 15.57 -26.41 5.93
C ALA A 535 16.05 -26.63 7.37
N MET A 536 17.11 -25.93 7.80
CA MET A 536 17.60 -25.98 9.19
C MET A 536 16.50 -25.61 10.19
N ALA A 537 15.81 -24.48 9.95
CA ALA A 537 14.73 -24.02 10.82
C ALA A 537 13.57 -25.00 10.88
N MET A 538 13.18 -25.54 9.72
CA MET A 538 12.11 -26.52 9.60
C MET A 538 12.44 -27.81 10.37
N LEU A 539 13.63 -28.39 10.14
CA LEU A 539 14.07 -29.60 10.85
C LEU A 539 14.16 -29.36 12.37
N ALA A 540 14.67 -28.20 12.77
CA ALA A 540 14.72 -27.79 14.18
C ALA A 540 13.33 -27.75 14.83
N THR A 541 12.31 -27.28 14.11
CA THR A 541 10.92 -27.24 14.62
C THR A 541 10.20 -28.59 14.56
N THR A 542 10.58 -29.49 13.63
CA THR A 542 9.91 -30.79 13.48
C THR A 542 10.49 -31.89 14.36
N VAL A 543 11.83 -32.00 14.46
CA VAL A 543 12.50 -33.07 15.23
C VAL A 543 13.29 -32.57 16.45
N GLY A 544 13.34 -31.25 16.66
CA GLY A 544 14.08 -30.62 17.74
C GLY A 544 15.51 -30.21 17.35
N PHE A 545 16.08 -29.28 18.13
CA PHE A 545 17.35 -28.63 17.82
C PHE A 545 18.53 -29.60 17.73
N ASP A 546 18.66 -30.54 18.68
CA ASP A 546 19.82 -31.43 18.75
C ASP A 546 19.88 -32.41 17.57
N ARG A 547 18.74 -33.04 17.24
CA ARG A 547 18.65 -33.97 16.09
C ARG A 547 18.85 -33.24 14.75
N ALA A 548 18.29 -32.04 14.60
CA ALA A 548 18.46 -31.24 13.39
C ALA A 548 19.93 -30.83 13.17
N ILE A 549 20.61 -30.36 14.23
CA ILE A 549 22.03 -29.98 14.15
C ILE A 549 22.90 -31.22 13.90
N ALA A 550 22.58 -32.37 14.51
CA ALA A 550 23.30 -33.61 14.26
C ALA A 550 23.22 -34.04 12.79
N SER A 551 22.04 -34.00 12.19
CA SER A 551 21.84 -34.28 10.75
C SER A 551 22.63 -33.32 9.87
N ALA A 552 22.55 -32.01 10.14
CA ALA A 552 23.31 -31.02 9.39
C ALA A 552 24.84 -31.26 9.47
N LYS A 553 25.37 -31.67 10.63
CA LYS A 553 26.80 -32.01 10.79
C LYS A 553 27.21 -33.25 10.02
N ARG A 554 26.32 -34.22 9.80
CA ARG A 554 26.60 -35.40 8.98
C ARG A 554 26.65 -35.07 7.49
N CYS A 555 25.81 -34.14 7.04
CA CYS A 555 25.58 -33.88 5.61
C CYS A 555 26.28 -32.64 5.05
N LEU A 556 26.60 -31.63 5.87
CA LEU A 556 27.11 -30.34 5.42
C LEU A 556 28.55 -30.07 5.92
N PRO A 557 29.41 -29.46 5.09
CA PRO A 557 30.70 -28.94 5.53
C PRO A 557 30.53 -27.86 6.61
N VAL A 558 31.48 -27.82 7.56
CA VAL A 558 31.45 -26.86 8.68
C VAL A 558 31.32 -25.41 8.20
N ASP A 559 32.04 -25.02 7.14
CA ASP A 559 31.98 -23.67 6.56
C ASP A 559 30.58 -23.28 6.07
N GLN A 560 29.83 -24.26 5.52
CA GLN A 560 28.47 -24.02 5.09
C GLN A 560 27.57 -23.76 6.30
N ILE A 561 27.67 -24.57 7.35
CA ILE A 561 26.86 -24.41 8.56
C ILE A 561 27.16 -23.06 9.24
N VAL A 562 28.44 -22.65 9.32
CA VAL A 562 28.85 -21.33 9.82
C VAL A 562 28.19 -20.20 9.01
N SER A 563 28.09 -20.36 7.68
CA SER A 563 27.48 -19.36 6.81
C SER A 563 25.95 -19.24 6.95
N LEU A 564 25.28 -20.23 7.55
CA LEU A 564 23.82 -20.21 7.78
C LEU A 564 23.43 -19.36 8.99
N ALA A 565 24.27 -19.30 10.03
CA ALA A 565 23.94 -18.62 11.29
C ALA A 565 23.55 -17.14 11.12
N PRO A 566 24.22 -16.32 10.28
CA PRO A 566 23.81 -14.93 10.02
C PRO A 566 22.50 -14.80 9.24
N ILE A 567 22.16 -15.81 8.43
CA ILE A 567 21.03 -15.81 7.50
C ILE A 567 19.75 -16.28 8.19
N LEU A 568 19.87 -17.13 9.22
CA LEU A 568 18.76 -17.64 10.02
C LEU A 568 18.06 -16.51 10.81
N GLN A 569 17.18 -15.79 10.12
CA GLN A 569 16.40 -14.66 10.62
C GLN A 569 14.92 -14.90 10.33
N ALA A 570 14.04 -14.48 11.24
CA ALA A 570 12.58 -14.65 11.06
C ALA A 570 12.03 -14.07 9.73
N ALA A 571 12.73 -13.11 9.13
CA ALA A 571 12.34 -12.48 7.87
C ALA A 571 12.42 -13.40 6.64
N ILE A 572 13.26 -14.45 6.67
CA ILE A 572 13.43 -15.38 5.54
C ILE A 572 12.69 -16.70 5.71
N LEU A 573 12.13 -16.96 6.90
CA LEU A 573 11.45 -18.21 7.20
C LEU A 573 10.04 -18.24 6.58
N PRO A 574 9.56 -19.38 6.08
CA PRO A 574 8.16 -19.57 5.68
C PRO A 574 7.19 -19.34 6.83
N ASN A 575 5.91 -19.13 6.53
CA ASN A 575 4.95 -18.75 7.55
C ASN A 575 4.72 -19.89 8.56
N GLU A 576 4.50 -21.12 8.08
CA GLU A 576 4.43 -22.36 8.88
C GLU A 576 5.59 -22.50 9.89
N THR A 577 6.84 -22.38 9.44
CA THR A 577 8.02 -22.46 10.31
C THR A 577 8.12 -21.28 11.27
N ARG A 578 7.69 -20.08 10.84
CA ARG A 578 7.72 -18.87 11.65
C ARG A 578 6.66 -18.90 12.75
N SER A 579 5.46 -19.42 12.49
CA SER A 579 4.41 -19.58 13.50
C SER A 579 4.81 -20.58 14.57
N ALA A 580 5.51 -21.66 14.19
CA ALA A 580 6.11 -22.62 15.11
C ALA A 580 7.22 -22.00 15.99
N LEU A 581 7.89 -20.94 15.50
CA LEU A 581 8.91 -20.17 16.23
C LEU A 581 8.33 -18.85 16.75
N THR A 582 7.28 -18.96 17.58
CA THR A 582 6.45 -17.83 17.99
C THR A 582 7.23 -16.78 18.79
N ASP A 583 8.33 -17.18 19.44
CA ASP A 583 9.10 -16.33 20.34
C ASP A 583 10.49 -15.97 19.77
N LYS A 584 10.88 -14.67 19.82
CA LYS A 584 12.21 -14.22 19.35
C LYS A 584 13.37 -14.94 20.04
N ARG A 585 13.11 -15.46 21.24
CA ARG A 585 14.05 -16.23 22.06
C ARG A 585 14.33 -17.61 21.49
N GLU A 586 13.40 -18.25 20.79
CA GLU A 586 13.59 -19.60 20.24
C GLU A 586 14.50 -19.58 19.01
N LEU A 587 14.31 -18.61 18.13
CA LEU A 587 15.24 -18.37 17.02
C LEU A 587 16.63 -17.93 17.51
N GLN A 588 16.70 -17.35 18.70
CA GLN A 588 17.97 -17.06 19.36
C GLN A 588 18.57 -18.32 19.98
N ARG A 589 17.79 -19.18 20.65
CA ARG A 589 18.21 -20.49 21.14
C ARG A 589 18.74 -21.40 20.03
N LEU A 590 18.11 -21.43 18.86
CA LEU A 590 18.61 -22.18 17.71
C LEU A 590 19.96 -21.64 17.22
N ARG A 591 20.12 -20.31 17.16
CA ARG A 591 21.43 -19.70 16.86
C ARG A 591 22.46 -19.99 17.95
N ASP A 592 22.07 -19.94 19.22
CA ASP A 592 22.95 -20.23 20.35
C ASP A 592 23.37 -21.70 20.33
N ALA A 593 22.45 -22.63 20.06
CA ALA A 593 22.73 -24.06 19.91
C ALA A 593 23.67 -24.36 18.73
N MET A 594 23.47 -23.71 17.57
CA MET A 594 24.41 -23.79 16.45
C MET A 594 25.79 -23.20 16.82
N THR A 595 25.81 -22.12 17.60
CA THR A 595 27.05 -21.45 18.05
C THR A 595 27.82 -22.33 19.05
N VAL A 596 27.11 -23.01 19.95
CA VAL A 596 27.69 -23.97 20.90
C VAL A 596 28.24 -25.20 20.16
N ALA A 597 27.51 -25.70 19.17
CA ALA A 597 27.94 -26.84 18.36
C ALA A 597 29.10 -26.48 17.42
N ILE A 598 29.23 -25.21 17.00
CA ILE A 598 30.22 -24.70 16.05
C ILE A 598 30.72 -23.31 16.50
N PRO A 599 31.81 -23.25 17.30
CA PRO A 599 32.34 -22.01 17.87
C PRO A 599 32.74 -20.94 16.83
N ALA A 600 33.10 -21.35 15.61
CA ALA A 600 33.46 -20.46 14.50
C ALA A 600 32.29 -19.57 14.02
N ALA A 601 31.04 -19.89 14.36
CA ALA A 601 29.87 -19.08 14.03
C ALA A 601 29.71 -17.83 14.92
N ALA A 602 30.35 -17.80 16.09
CA ALA A 602 30.20 -16.74 17.10
C ALA A 602 30.71 -15.36 16.63
N GLU A 603 31.67 -15.31 15.69
CA GLU A 603 32.33 -14.07 15.27
C GLU A 603 31.61 -13.35 14.11
N THR A 604 30.55 -13.94 13.57
CA THR A 604 29.92 -13.43 12.34
C THR A 604 28.81 -12.41 12.66
N GLN A 605 28.99 -11.17 12.19
CA GLN A 605 27.97 -10.13 12.37
C GLN A 605 26.71 -10.49 11.55
N PRO A 606 25.50 -10.30 12.11
CA PRO A 606 24.26 -10.60 11.40
C PRO A 606 24.16 -9.74 10.13
N MET A 607 23.97 -10.39 8.98
CA MET A 607 23.78 -9.67 7.72
C MET A 607 22.49 -8.86 7.78
N GLN A 608 22.57 -7.58 7.40
CA GLN A 608 21.38 -6.73 7.28
C GLN A 608 20.64 -7.08 5.99
N LEU A 609 19.66 -7.98 6.10
CA LEU A 609 18.80 -8.38 4.97
C LEU A 609 17.73 -7.32 4.62
N ARG A 610 17.66 -6.21 5.39
CA ARG A 610 16.72 -5.10 5.16
C ARG A 610 17.41 -3.94 4.46
N ARG A 611 16.97 -3.62 3.24
CA ARG A 611 17.57 -2.58 2.37
C ARG A 611 17.43 -1.17 2.96
N PHE A 612 16.29 -0.91 3.62
CA PHE A 612 16.04 0.36 4.30
C PHE A 612 15.39 0.14 5.66
N SER A 613 15.83 0.90 6.67
CA SER A 613 15.05 0.97 7.88
C SER A 613 13.76 1.75 7.60
N ALA A 614 12.57 1.23 7.97
CA ALA A 614 11.30 1.96 7.87
C ALA A 614 11.41 3.37 8.48
N ARG A 615 12.21 3.50 9.55
CA ARG A 615 12.57 4.77 10.17
C ARG A 615 13.29 5.72 9.21
N THR A 616 14.23 5.23 8.39
CA THR A 616 14.95 6.02 7.38
C THR A 616 14.02 6.45 6.26
N VAL A 617 13.16 5.55 5.76
CA VAL A 617 12.18 5.89 4.71
C VAL A 617 11.21 6.96 5.21
N ILE A 618 10.67 6.82 6.41
CA ILE A 618 9.80 7.83 7.02
C ILE A 618 10.57 9.14 7.20
N THR A 619 11.79 9.12 7.74
CA THR A 619 12.57 10.35 7.97
C THR A 619 12.90 11.08 6.66
N VAL A 620 13.29 10.34 5.62
CA VAL A 620 13.60 10.91 4.29
C VAL A 620 12.32 11.40 3.61
N SER A 621 11.23 10.65 3.67
CA SER A 621 9.95 11.04 3.07
C SER A 621 9.39 12.28 3.76
N VAL A 622 9.40 12.32 5.09
CA VAL A 622 8.96 13.51 5.84
C VAL A 622 9.90 14.69 5.60
N GLY A 623 11.21 14.47 5.51
CA GLY A 623 12.16 15.51 5.11
C GLY A 623 11.89 16.06 3.71
N LEU A 624 11.59 15.20 2.75
CA LEU A 624 11.23 15.57 1.37
C LEU A 624 9.89 16.32 1.33
N ILE A 625 8.88 15.86 2.08
CA ILE A 625 7.59 16.54 2.24
C ILE A 625 7.79 17.90 2.89
N ALA A 626 8.63 18.03 3.91
CA ALA A 626 8.91 19.30 4.56
C ALA A 626 9.64 20.28 3.63
N VAL A 627 10.64 19.83 2.88
CA VAL A 627 11.32 20.64 1.85
C VAL A 627 10.34 21.04 0.75
N PHE A 628 9.44 20.15 0.36
CA PHE A 628 8.41 20.42 -0.65
C PHE A 628 7.36 21.44 -0.18
N ILE A 629 6.84 21.29 1.03
CA ILE A 629 5.94 22.26 1.67
C ILE A 629 6.65 23.61 1.80
N LEU A 630 7.91 23.60 2.23
CA LEU A 630 8.73 24.80 2.34
C LEU A 630 8.84 25.53 1.00
N LEU A 631 9.20 24.81 -0.08
CA LEU A 631 9.28 25.40 -1.42
C LEU A 631 7.94 25.97 -1.90
N GLY A 632 6.81 25.36 -1.52
CA GLY A 632 5.49 25.88 -1.89
C GLY A 632 4.97 27.05 -1.08
N SER A 633 5.45 27.20 0.15
CA SER A 633 5.04 28.30 1.03
C SER A 633 5.73 29.63 0.70
N ILE A 634 6.79 29.62 -0.11
CA ILE A 634 7.62 30.79 -0.41
C ILE A 634 7.18 31.44 -1.72
N ASN A 635 6.64 32.67 -1.66
CA ASN A 635 6.47 33.49 -2.85
C ASN A 635 7.81 34.13 -3.25
N PHE A 636 8.54 33.48 -4.15
CA PHE A 636 9.90 33.88 -4.54
C PHE A 636 9.98 35.28 -5.17
N GLU A 637 8.89 35.77 -5.77
CA GLU A 637 8.86 37.14 -6.32
C GLU A 637 8.79 38.21 -5.21
N ASP A 638 7.92 38.01 -4.22
CA ASP A 638 7.78 38.93 -3.10
C ASP A 638 9.02 38.88 -2.21
N LEU A 639 9.59 37.69 -1.98
CA LEU A 639 10.85 37.51 -1.27
C LEU A 639 11.98 38.29 -1.96
N LYS A 640 12.08 38.22 -3.29
CA LYS A 640 13.08 38.93 -4.08
C LYS A 640 12.89 40.45 -4.00
N LYS A 641 11.67 40.97 -4.16
CA LYS A 641 11.38 42.41 -4.05
C LYS A 641 11.72 42.95 -2.66
N THR A 642 11.39 42.17 -1.63
CA THR A 642 11.65 42.49 -0.23
C THR A 642 13.15 42.47 0.10
N LEU A 643 13.91 41.51 -0.42
CA LEU A 643 15.38 41.43 -0.25
C LEU A 643 16.14 42.55 -0.97
N VAL A 644 15.66 43.00 -2.13
CA VAL A 644 16.30 44.09 -2.90
C VAL A 644 16.15 45.45 -2.21
N GLN A 645 15.05 45.65 -1.46
CA GLN A 645 14.80 46.88 -0.72
C GLN A 645 15.46 46.90 0.67
N ALA A 646 15.90 45.74 1.17
CA ALA A 646 16.45 45.60 2.51
C ALA A 646 17.92 46.03 2.58
N GLN A 647 18.30 46.71 3.66
CA GLN A 647 19.68 47.14 3.87
C GLN A 647 20.61 45.94 4.20
N PRO A 648 21.68 45.70 3.42
CA PRO A 648 22.50 44.49 3.55
C PRO A 648 23.30 44.42 4.86
N LEU A 649 23.64 45.57 5.45
CA LEU A 649 24.38 45.63 6.72
C LEU A 649 23.56 45.03 7.88
N TRP A 650 22.27 45.36 7.94
CA TRP A 650 21.38 44.83 8.97
C TRP A 650 21.09 43.34 8.78
N ILE A 651 21.04 42.86 7.53
CA ILE A 651 20.96 41.42 7.24
C ILE A 651 22.20 40.70 7.76
N LEU A 652 23.41 41.25 7.53
CA LEU A 652 24.65 40.68 8.04
C LEU A 652 24.67 40.65 9.58
N LEU A 653 24.24 41.73 10.24
CA LEU A 653 24.08 41.77 11.70
C LEU A 653 23.07 40.72 12.18
N GLY A 654 21.97 40.52 11.46
CA GLY A 654 20.99 39.47 11.73
C GLY A 654 21.57 38.05 11.61
N ILE A 655 22.45 37.80 10.64
CA ILE A 655 23.17 36.52 10.49
C ILE A 655 24.10 36.28 11.68
N ILE A 656 24.86 37.30 12.08
CA ILE A 656 25.77 37.21 13.24
C ILE A 656 24.96 36.95 14.53
N ALA A 657 23.86 37.68 14.72
CA ALA A 657 22.96 37.51 15.85
C ALA A 657 22.31 36.11 15.88
N SER A 658 21.91 35.58 14.71
CA SER A 658 21.43 34.21 14.55
C SER A 658 22.51 33.19 14.93
N GLY A 659 23.76 33.39 14.49
CA GLY A 659 24.89 32.55 14.89
C GLY A 659 25.13 32.50 16.41
N LEU A 660 24.91 33.63 17.08
CA LEU A 660 25.05 33.76 18.54
C LEU A 660 24.05 32.86 19.30
N THR A 661 22.89 32.58 18.71
CA THR A 661 21.86 31.72 19.33
C THR A 661 22.36 30.28 19.54
N TYR A 662 23.09 29.73 18.56
CA TYR A 662 23.68 28.39 18.65
C TYR A 662 24.82 28.33 19.66
N LEU A 663 25.60 29.42 19.76
CA LEU A 663 26.65 29.53 20.78
C LEU A 663 26.04 29.54 22.19
N GLY A 664 25.00 30.35 22.41
CA GLY A 664 24.26 30.39 23.67
C GLY A 664 23.71 29.01 24.06
N ALA A 665 23.03 28.33 23.12
CA ALA A 665 22.51 26.98 23.32
C ALA A 665 23.64 25.96 23.63
N GLY A 666 24.80 26.09 22.98
CA GLY A 666 25.98 25.25 23.23
C GLY A 666 26.57 25.46 24.63
N ILE A 667 26.65 26.72 25.08
CA ILE A 667 27.07 27.08 26.45
C ILE A 667 26.11 26.47 27.47
N THR A 668 24.80 26.59 27.26
CA THR A 668 23.77 26.06 28.16
C THR A 668 23.87 24.54 28.30
N LEU A 669 23.95 23.80 27.18
CA LEU A 669 24.07 22.35 27.21
C LEU A 669 25.38 21.90 27.88
N LYS A 670 26.49 22.59 27.61
CA LYS A 670 27.79 22.32 28.26
C LYS A 670 27.73 22.57 29.77
N ALA A 671 27.07 23.65 30.20
CA ALA A 671 26.98 24.02 31.60
C ALA A 671 26.18 23.01 32.43
N PHE A 672 25.08 22.49 31.90
CA PHE A 672 24.22 21.52 32.60
C PHE A 672 24.67 20.05 32.47
N THR A 673 25.64 19.77 31.61
CA THR A 673 26.27 18.45 31.50
C THR A 673 27.47 18.34 32.44
N ALA A 674 27.61 17.21 33.15
CA ALA A 674 28.69 17.00 34.12
C ALA A 674 29.99 16.64 33.40
N GLU A 675 29.86 15.77 32.40
CA GLU A 675 30.93 15.31 31.52
C GLU A 675 31.58 16.46 30.74
N HIS A 676 32.85 16.27 30.39
CA HIS A 676 33.64 17.25 29.66
C HIS A 676 33.21 17.35 28.19
N LEU A 677 32.31 18.29 27.89
CA LEU A 677 31.94 18.63 26.53
C LEU A 677 32.79 19.77 25.97
N THR A 678 33.28 19.61 24.74
CA THR A 678 33.96 20.71 24.02
C THR A 678 32.94 21.68 23.43
N LEU A 679 33.20 22.99 23.58
CA LEU A 679 32.25 24.03 23.14
C LEU A 679 32.04 23.99 21.63
N GLY A 680 33.10 23.79 20.84
CA GLY A 680 32.99 23.69 19.38
C GLY A 680 32.09 22.53 18.92
N ARG A 681 32.21 21.35 19.55
CA ARG A 681 31.37 20.19 19.19
C ARG A 681 29.91 20.38 19.63
N THR A 682 29.68 20.95 20.81
CA THR A 682 28.32 21.22 21.31
C THR A 682 27.59 22.27 20.46
N THR A 683 28.24 23.36 20.09
CA THR A 683 27.68 24.36 19.16
C THR A 683 27.40 23.75 17.79
N MET A 684 28.28 22.89 17.28
CA MET A 684 28.07 22.17 16.02
C MET A 684 26.88 21.20 16.08
N VAL A 685 26.63 20.58 17.25
CA VAL A 685 25.43 19.77 17.51
C VAL A 685 24.18 20.65 17.55
N GLN A 686 24.21 21.84 18.17
CA GLN A 686 23.08 22.77 18.13
C GLN A 686 22.77 23.25 16.72
N LEU A 687 23.79 23.47 15.90
CA LEU A 687 23.64 23.82 14.50
C LEU A 687 23.06 22.64 13.70
N ALA A 688 23.53 21.41 13.92
CA ALA A 688 22.97 20.21 13.29
C ALA A 688 21.52 19.94 13.71
N ALA A 689 21.15 20.32 14.93
CA ALA A 689 19.81 20.17 15.46
C ALA A 689 18.77 21.04 14.72
N SER A 690 19.20 22.12 14.06
CA SER A 690 18.34 22.94 13.18
C SER A 690 17.72 22.15 12.01
N VAL A 691 18.41 21.10 11.54
CA VAL A 691 17.90 20.24 10.46
C VAL A 691 16.78 19.33 10.99
N VAL A 692 16.94 18.83 12.22
CA VAL A 692 15.98 17.92 12.85
C VAL A 692 14.72 18.68 13.27
N SER A 693 14.84 19.95 13.66
CA SER A 693 13.69 20.79 14.03
C SER A 693 12.80 21.19 12.86
N LEU A 694 13.25 21.03 11.61
CA LEU A 694 12.40 21.22 10.42
C LEU A 694 11.24 20.21 10.36
N VAL A 695 11.50 19.00 10.86
CA VAL A 695 10.59 17.84 10.72
C VAL A 695 9.94 17.46 12.06
N ALA A 696 10.62 17.73 13.17
CA ALA A 696 10.07 17.47 14.49
C ALA A 696 9.08 18.58 14.92
N PRO A 697 8.04 18.25 15.72
CA PRO A 697 7.25 19.25 16.41
C PRO A 697 8.13 20.20 17.24
N ALA A 698 7.67 21.45 17.42
CA ALA A 698 8.40 22.49 18.12
C ALA A 698 9.01 21.98 19.45
N GLY A 699 10.31 22.21 19.66
CA GLY A 699 11.06 21.80 20.86
C GLY A 699 11.59 20.36 20.88
N ILE A 700 11.00 19.42 20.14
CA ILE A 700 11.42 18.00 20.16
C ILE A 700 12.69 17.78 19.32
N GLY A 701 12.84 18.52 18.22
CA GLY A 701 13.98 18.36 17.30
C GLY A 701 15.34 18.55 17.97
N HIS A 702 15.51 19.64 18.73
CA HIS A 702 16.75 19.93 19.45
C HIS A 702 17.01 18.94 20.60
N ALA A 703 15.97 18.51 21.30
CA ALA A 703 16.06 17.57 22.41
C ALA A 703 16.57 16.18 21.97
N THR A 704 16.07 15.67 20.83
CA THR A 704 16.44 14.33 20.34
C THR A 704 17.89 14.23 19.90
N LEU A 705 18.42 15.26 19.22
CA LEU A 705 19.82 15.26 18.80
C LEU A 705 20.77 15.45 20.00
N ASN A 706 20.40 16.30 20.97
CA ASN A 706 21.13 16.46 22.22
C ASN A 706 21.16 15.13 23.03
N LEU A 707 20.05 14.40 23.07
CA LEU A 707 19.98 13.09 23.72
C LEU A 707 20.95 12.08 23.08
N ARG A 708 20.94 11.97 21.74
CA ARG A 708 21.86 11.08 21.01
C ARG A 708 23.32 11.47 21.21
N PHE A 709 23.62 12.76 21.16
CA PHE A 709 24.97 13.27 21.42
C PHE A 709 25.46 12.88 22.82
N LEU A 710 24.63 13.05 23.86
CA LEU A 710 24.98 12.66 25.22
C LEU A 710 25.15 11.13 25.37
N GLN A 711 24.30 10.33 24.71
CA GLN A 711 24.44 8.86 24.70
C GLN A 711 25.77 8.42 24.05
N ARG A 712 26.18 9.06 22.95
CA ARG A 712 27.47 8.81 22.29
C ARG A 712 28.66 9.24 23.13
N GLN A 713 28.49 10.21 24.02
CA GLN A 713 29.47 10.58 25.05
C GLN A 713 29.42 9.66 26.29
N LYS A 714 28.74 8.50 26.21
CA LYS A 714 28.60 7.50 27.29
C LYS A 714 27.81 7.99 28.51
N VAL A 715 27.00 9.04 28.37
CA VAL A 715 26.08 9.47 29.42
C VAL A 715 24.91 8.47 29.50
N PRO A 716 24.60 7.92 30.69
CA PRO A 716 23.44 7.02 30.86
C PRO A 716 22.14 7.66 30.35
N ILE A 717 21.30 6.87 29.69
CA ILE A 717 20.07 7.35 29.01
C ILE A 717 19.19 8.19 29.95
N ALA A 718 19.00 7.75 31.19
CA ALA A 718 18.21 8.47 32.18
C ALA A 718 18.78 9.86 32.51
N ILE A 719 20.11 9.96 32.64
CA ILE A 719 20.82 11.22 32.94
C ILE A 719 20.80 12.15 31.71
N ALA A 720 20.91 11.58 30.52
CA ALA A 720 20.85 12.33 29.27
C ALA A 720 19.46 12.96 29.06
N VAL A 721 18.37 12.21 29.28
CA VAL A 721 17.00 12.73 29.25
C VAL A 721 16.81 13.84 30.30
N ALA A 722 17.25 13.60 31.54
CA ALA A 722 17.15 14.58 32.61
C ALA A 722 17.88 15.89 32.28
N THR A 723 19.07 15.79 31.68
CA THR A 723 19.88 16.96 31.29
C THR A 723 19.23 17.76 30.17
N VAL A 724 18.66 17.07 29.17
CA VAL A 724 17.92 17.73 28.07
C VAL A 724 16.67 18.44 28.57
N SER A 725 15.89 17.79 29.44
CA SER A 725 14.73 18.41 30.07
C SER A 725 15.11 19.62 30.93
N LEU A 726 16.21 19.52 31.68
CA LEU A 726 16.74 20.62 32.50
C LEU A 726 17.13 21.84 31.65
N VAL A 727 17.75 21.64 30.49
CA VAL A 727 18.06 22.73 29.53
C VAL A 727 16.78 23.44 29.11
N GLN A 728 15.71 22.70 28.82
CA GLN A 728 14.44 23.25 28.35
C GLN A 728 13.70 24.02 29.45
N VAL A 729 13.72 23.52 30.68
CA VAL A 729 13.18 24.23 31.85
C VAL A 729 13.98 25.50 32.13
N ALA A 730 15.31 25.44 32.10
CA ALA A 730 16.15 26.62 32.32
C ALA A 730 15.92 27.70 31.26
N GLN A 731 15.73 27.31 30.00
CA GLN A 731 15.36 28.24 28.93
C GLN A 731 14.02 28.91 29.23
N PHE A 732 12.99 28.13 29.57
CA PHE A 732 11.66 28.65 29.92
C PHE A 732 11.70 29.61 31.11
N VAL A 733 12.39 29.25 32.20
CA VAL A 733 12.56 30.10 33.38
C VAL A 733 13.29 31.39 33.02
N THR A 734 14.34 31.31 32.20
CA THR A 734 15.08 32.50 31.73
C THR A 734 14.18 33.42 30.91
N THR A 735 13.34 32.87 30.03
CA THR A 735 12.35 33.64 29.27
C THR A 735 11.36 34.37 30.17
N ILE A 736 10.82 33.72 31.20
CA ILE A 736 9.92 34.36 32.18
C ILE A 736 10.65 35.46 32.95
N LEU A 737 11.85 35.20 33.45
CA LEU A 737 12.63 36.18 34.21
C LEU A 737 12.96 37.42 33.35
N LEU A 738 13.29 37.22 32.08
CA LEU A 738 13.51 38.33 31.14
C LEU A 738 12.22 39.12 30.90
N LEU A 739 11.07 38.46 30.73
CA LEU A 739 9.78 39.14 30.60
C LEU A 739 9.43 39.97 31.84
N ILE A 740 9.63 39.42 33.04
CA ILE A 740 9.41 40.14 34.31
C ILE A 740 10.37 41.32 34.42
N LEU A 741 11.67 41.10 34.16
CA LEU A 741 12.68 42.15 34.22
C LEU A 741 12.37 43.29 33.25
N LEU A 742 12.01 42.97 32.01
CA LEU A 742 11.65 43.98 31.01
C LEU A 742 10.34 44.69 31.36
N GLY A 743 9.35 43.98 31.92
CA GLY A 743 8.11 44.57 32.40
C GLY A 743 8.32 45.53 33.58
N LEU A 744 9.21 45.19 34.51
CA LEU A 744 9.58 46.03 35.66
C LEU A 744 10.40 47.27 35.26
N LEU A 745 11.17 47.18 34.18
CA LEU A 745 11.97 48.29 33.65
C LEU A 745 11.16 49.27 32.78
N THR A 746 9.87 49.02 32.56
CA THR A 746 9.07 49.75 31.57
C THR A 746 7.83 50.38 32.19
N ASP A 747 7.81 51.72 32.31
CA ASP A 747 6.62 52.48 32.74
C ASP A 747 5.52 52.56 31.66
N GLN A 748 5.77 52.03 30.46
CA GLN A 748 4.87 52.09 29.29
C GLN A 748 3.99 50.85 29.09
N VAL A 749 4.01 49.86 29.99
CA VAL A 749 3.12 48.69 29.87
C VAL A 749 1.62 49.09 29.91
N GLY A 750 1.31 50.29 30.42
CA GLY A 750 -0.03 50.88 30.43
C GLY A 750 -0.52 51.51 29.11
N SER A 751 0.34 51.70 28.10
CA SER A 751 -0.07 52.32 26.81
C SER A 751 -0.30 51.34 25.66
N LEU A 752 0.05 50.06 25.85
CA LEU A 752 -0.39 49.00 24.95
C LEU A 752 -1.87 48.76 25.24
N SER A 753 -2.76 49.06 24.29
CA SER A 753 -4.18 48.66 24.33
C SER A 753 -4.26 47.14 24.13
N ILE A 754 -3.78 46.40 25.12
CA ILE A 754 -3.83 44.95 25.17
C ILE A 754 -5.30 44.58 25.39
N PRO A 755 -5.89 43.66 24.60
CA PRO A 755 -7.20 43.07 24.92
C PRO A 755 -7.13 42.36 26.28
N SER A 756 -7.39 43.13 27.35
CA SER A 756 -7.13 42.77 28.74
C SER A 756 -7.90 41.53 29.16
N GLY A 757 -9.09 41.31 28.58
CA GLY A 757 -9.94 40.15 28.84
C GLY A 757 -9.28 38.81 28.51
N THR A 758 -8.56 38.69 27.40
CA THR A 758 -8.01 37.39 26.96
C THR A 758 -6.79 36.99 27.79
N ILE A 759 -5.92 37.94 28.16
CA ILE A 759 -4.75 37.65 29.00
C ILE A 759 -5.17 37.38 30.44
N LEU A 760 -6.12 38.16 31.00
CA LEU A 760 -6.70 37.86 32.32
C LEU A 760 -7.43 36.52 32.34
N LEU A 761 -8.08 36.14 31.25
CA LEU A 761 -8.74 34.84 31.12
C LEU A 761 -7.73 33.69 31.02
N VAL A 762 -6.66 33.82 30.22
CA VAL A 762 -5.60 32.79 30.13
C VAL A 762 -4.84 32.69 31.45
N LEU A 763 -4.48 33.81 32.07
CA LEU A 763 -3.82 33.83 33.38
C LEU A 763 -4.76 33.27 34.47
N GLY A 764 -6.04 33.63 34.41
CA GLY A 764 -7.09 33.11 35.27
C GLY A 764 -7.30 31.60 35.11
N ILE A 765 -7.26 31.07 33.89
CA ILE A 765 -7.32 29.64 33.60
C ILE A 765 -6.08 28.93 34.15
N VAL A 766 -4.88 29.49 33.93
CA VAL A 766 -3.63 28.89 34.45
C VAL A 766 -3.65 28.85 35.98
N VAL A 767 -4.06 29.94 36.63
CA VAL A 767 -4.22 29.98 38.10
C VAL A 767 -5.31 29.02 38.56
N ALA A 768 -6.45 28.95 37.88
CA ALA A 768 -7.54 28.02 38.20
C ALA A 768 -7.11 26.56 38.04
N VAL A 769 -6.29 26.23 37.02
CA VAL A 769 -5.72 24.89 36.82
C VAL A 769 -4.73 24.55 37.93
N ILE A 770 -3.85 25.48 38.30
CA ILE A 770 -2.91 25.30 39.42
C ILE A 770 -3.68 25.08 40.73
N VAL A 771 -4.69 25.90 41.00
CA VAL A 771 -5.56 25.78 42.18
C VAL A 771 -6.34 24.47 42.14
N ALA A 772 -6.90 24.06 41.01
CA ALA A 772 -7.63 22.79 40.87
C ALA A 772 -6.71 21.57 41.09
N ILE A 773 -5.48 21.59 40.56
CA ILE A 773 -4.47 20.56 40.83
C ILE A 773 -4.12 20.51 42.32
N TRP A 774 -4.14 21.65 43.02
CA TRP A 774 -3.85 21.75 44.44
C TRP A 774 -5.03 21.30 45.34
N LEU A 775 -6.26 21.68 44.95
CA LEU A 775 -7.50 21.43 45.71
C LEU A 775 -8.05 20.00 45.53
N ILE A 776 -7.80 19.36 44.38
CA ILE A 776 -8.38 18.05 44.01
C ILE A 776 -7.36 16.94 44.28
N PRO A 777 -7.52 16.15 45.37
CA PRO A 777 -6.57 15.10 45.74
C PRO A 777 -6.34 14.01 44.67
N PRO A 778 -7.35 13.52 43.92
CA PRO A 778 -7.11 12.52 42.88
C PRO A 778 -6.33 13.07 41.69
N LEU A 779 -6.56 14.32 41.29
CA LEU A 779 -5.82 14.97 40.21
C LEU A 779 -4.36 15.19 40.61
N ARG A 780 -4.11 15.59 41.86
CA ARG A 780 -2.77 15.70 42.44
C ARG A 780 -2.05 14.35 42.45
N ARG A 781 -2.71 13.27 42.90
CA ARG A 781 -2.11 11.92 42.96
C ARG A 781 -1.80 11.38 41.58
N TRP A 782 -2.74 11.49 40.64
CA TRP A 782 -2.54 11.11 39.24
C TRP A 782 -1.37 11.86 38.60
N LEU A 783 -1.28 13.18 38.84
CA LEU A 783 -0.18 14.00 38.33
C LEU A 783 1.15 13.61 38.98
N LEU A 784 1.16 13.39 40.30
CA LEU A 784 2.35 12.94 41.03
C LEU A 784 2.81 11.56 40.57
N GLU A 785 1.92 10.59 40.36
CA GLU A 785 2.29 9.27 39.83
C GLU A 785 2.91 9.34 38.44
N ARG A 786 2.48 10.29 37.61
CA ARG A 786 3.01 10.50 36.26
C ARG A 786 4.35 11.25 36.25
N ILE A 787 4.51 12.26 37.12
CA ILE A 787 5.72 13.10 37.17
C ILE A 787 6.80 12.48 38.05
N ARG A 788 6.45 11.80 39.16
CA ARG A 788 7.36 11.18 40.13
C ARG A 788 8.46 10.30 39.50
N PRO A 789 8.21 9.36 38.57
CA PRO A 789 9.28 8.56 37.98
C PRO A 789 10.26 9.38 37.12
N THR A 790 9.85 10.56 36.65
CA THR A 790 10.71 11.51 35.94
C THR A 790 11.47 12.40 36.93
N LEU A 791 10.78 12.87 37.98
CA LEU A 791 11.37 13.65 39.08
C LEU A 791 12.42 12.85 39.85
N ASP A 792 12.17 11.58 40.20
CA ASP A 792 13.12 10.73 40.93
C ASP A 792 14.44 10.56 40.15
N LYS A 793 14.39 10.63 38.81
CA LYS A 793 15.56 10.57 37.92
C LYS A 793 16.26 11.94 37.74
N VAL A 794 15.51 13.04 37.82
CA VAL A 794 16.01 14.41 37.62
C VAL A 794 16.46 15.05 38.94
N TRP A 795 15.91 14.64 40.07
CA TRP A 795 16.16 15.21 41.40
C TRP A 795 17.62 15.12 41.84
N PRO A 796 18.31 13.97 41.73
CA PRO A 796 19.74 13.90 42.05
C PRO A 796 20.58 14.86 41.19
N ARG A 797 20.13 15.10 39.95
CA ARG A 797 20.79 16.00 39.00
C ARG A 797 20.56 17.48 39.34
N LEU A 798 19.35 17.84 39.78
CA LEU A 798 19.04 19.18 40.27
C LEU A 798 19.82 19.51 41.55
N VAL A 799 19.91 18.56 42.49
CA VAL A 799 20.71 18.72 43.72
C VAL A 799 22.20 18.87 43.39
N TRP A 800 22.71 18.08 42.45
CA TRP A 800 24.08 18.22 41.95
C TRP A 800 24.32 19.58 41.26
N LEU A 801 23.33 20.11 40.54
CA LEU A 801 23.44 21.42 39.90
C LEU A 801 23.43 22.56 40.93
N ALA A 802 22.57 22.45 41.95
CA ALA A 802 22.48 23.40 43.06
C ALA A 802 23.80 23.51 43.85
N THR A 803 24.58 22.43 43.92
CA THR A 803 25.92 22.42 44.53
C THR A 803 27.01 23.04 43.64
N HIS A 804 26.72 23.39 42.38
CA HIS A 804 27.66 23.98 41.44
C HIS A 804 27.16 25.36 40.91
N PRO A 805 27.25 26.44 41.72
CA PRO A 805 26.70 27.75 41.36
C PRO A 805 27.31 28.35 40.09
N ARG A 806 28.59 28.08 39.82
CA ARG A 806 29.25 28.53 38.58
C ARG A 806 28.60 27.92 37.33
N ARG A 807 28.16 26.65 37.40
CA ARG A 807 27.48 25.98 36.27
C ARG A 807 26.08 26.56 36.05
N ILE A 808 25.36 26.90 37.12
CA ILE A 808 24.07 27.61 37.02
C ILE A 808 24.27 28.97 36.34
N PHE A 809 25.27 29.74 36.76
CA PHE A 809 25.58 31.03 36.17
C PHE A 809 25.88 30.91 34.68
N TYR A 810 26.77 30.00 34.26
CA TYR A 810 27.08 29.81 32.83
C TYR A 810 25.88 29.27 32.03
N GLY A 811 25.04 28.43 32.63
CA GLY A 811 23.82 27.94 31.99
C GLY A 811 22.80 29.06 31.75
N PHE A 812 22.56 29.90 32.77
CA PHE A 812 21.70 31.07 32.66
C PHE A 812 22.28 32.10 31.66
N PHE A 813 23.58 32.35 31.74
CA PHE A 813 24.28 33.21 30.78
C PHE A 813 24.11 32.72 29.34
N GLY A 814 24.25 31.42 29.09
CA GLY A 814 23.99 30.82 27.78
C GLY A 814 22.55 31.06 27.28
N CYS A 815 21.55 30.88 28.15
CA CYS A 815 20.15 31.17 27.83
C CYS A 815 19.89 32.66 27.54
N VAL A 816 20.52 33.58 28.29
CA VAL A 816 20.43 35.02 28.05
C VAL A 816 21.08 35.38 26.72
N VAL A 817 22.30 34.91 26.45
CA VAL A 817 22.99 35.11 25.17
C VAL A 817 22.16 34.61 23.99
N GLN A 818 21.54 33.44 24.14
CA GLN A 818 20.66 32.88 23.12
C GLN A 818 19.42 33.76 22.88
N THR A 819 18.78 34.23 23.95
CA THR A 819 17.58 35.07 23.87
C THR A 819 17.90 36.45 23.29
N VAL A 820 18.99 37.08 23.74
CA VAL A 820 19.50 38.34 23.18
C VAL A 820 19.86 38.18 21.71
N GLY A 821 20.47 37.05 21.32
CA GLY A 821 20.75 36.75 19.91
C GLY A 821 19.47 36.71 19.06
N TYR A 822 18.40 36.09 19.55
CA TYR A 822 17.12 36.09 18.84
C TYR A 822 16.48 37.48 18.76
N VAL A 823 16.47 38.24 19.86
CA VAL A 823 15.93 39.62 19.90
C VAL A 823 16.73 40.54 18.98
N ALA A 824 18.05 40.44 18.98
CA ALA A 824 18.93 41.21 18.11
C ALA A 824 18.75 40.84 16.63
N ALA A 825 18.60 39.55 16.31
CA ALA A 825 18.30 39.11 14.94
C ALA A 825 16.94 39.65 14.47
N PHE A 826 15.93 39.64 15.35
CA PHE A 826 14.61 40.19 15.05
C PHE A 826 14.65 41.71 14.83
N GLY A 827 15.37 42.44 15.68
CA GLY A 827 15.55 43.88 15.53
C GLY A 827 16.38 44.27 14.31
N ALA A 828 17.40 43.49 13.96
CA ALA A 828 18.15 43.68 12.74
C ALA A 828 17.28 43.44 11.49
N CYS A 829 16.36 42.47 11.52
CA CYS A 829 15.41 42.26 10.42
C CYS A 829 14.44 43.44 10.28
N LEU A 830 13.98 44.02 11.38
CA LEU A 830 13.09 45.19 11.36
C LEU A 830 13.83 46.44 10.84
N ALA A 831 15.05 46.67 11.35
CA ALA A 831 15.92 47.76 10.91
C ALA A 831 16.33 47.66 9.43
N ALA A 832 16.36 46.44 8.87
CA ALA A 832 16.61 46.24 7.45
C ALA A 832 15.53 46.88 6.54
N PHE A 833 14.31 47.09 7.07
CA PHE A 833 13.20 47.77 6.41
C PHE A 833 13.02 49.23 6.86
N ASN A 834 14.05 49.80 7.51
CA ASN A 834 14.08 51.19 7.96
C ASN A 834 13.02 51.53 9.04
N GLU A 835 12.49 50.51 9.72
CA GLU A 835 11.62 50.64 10.89
C GLU A 835 12.40 50.28 12.15
N THR A 836 12.11 50.98 13.26
CA THR A 836 12.76 50.69 14.54
C THR A 836 11.76 50.76 15.68
N LEU A 837 11.93 49.90 16.67
CA LEU A 837 11.19 49.95 17.92
C LEU A 837 12.17 50.18 19.07
N SER A 838 11.67 50.68 20.19
CA SER A 838 12.47 50.70 21.41
C SER A 838 12.95 49.28 21.72
N ILE A 839 14.17 49.14 22.24
CA ILE A 839 14.78 47.83 22.53
C ILE A 839 13.84 46.99 23.42
N VAL A 840 13.15 47.65 24.35
CA VAL A 840 12.24 46.99 25.28
C VAL A 840 10.95 46.56 24.61
N THR A 841 10.31 47.44 23.83
CA THR A 841 9.11 47.08 23.03
C THR A 841 9.43 45.94 22.08
N LEU A 842 10.58 45.95 21.42
CA LEU A 842 11.02 44.93 20.49
C LEU A 842 11.22 43.57 21.17
N ALA A 843 11.90 43.57 22.32
CA ALA A 843 12.15 42.37 23.09
C ALA A 843 10.86 41.77 23.66
N VAL A 844 9.97 42.59 24.24
CA VAL A 844 8.66 42.15 24.72
C VAL A 844 7.82 41.58 23.56
N THR A 845 7.78 42.29 22.43
CA THR A 845 7.06 41.85 21.23
C THR A 845 7.54 40.49 20.74
N TYR A 846 8.86 40.30 20.63
CA TYR A 846 9.45 39.02 20.24
C TYR A 846 9.12 37.91 21.26
N LEU A 847 9.37 38.15 22.55
CA LEU A 847 9.20 37.13 23.59
C LEU A 847 7.75 36.67 23.72
N VAL A 848 6.79 37.59 23.65
CA VAL A 848 5.36 37.26 23.68
C VAL A 848 4.94 36.52 22.41
N SER A 849 5.31 37.04 21.24
CA SER A 849 4.93 36.46 19.95
C SER A 849 5.51 35.06 19.73
N ASN A 850 6.79 34.85 20.06
CA ASN A 850 7.44 33.54 19.97
C ASN A 850 6.86 32.54 20.99
N SER A 851 6.47 33.01 22.17
CA SER A 851 5.80 32.17 23.16
C SER A 851 4.43 31.70 22.65
N ILE A 852 3.63 32.60 22.06
CA ILE A 852 2.31 32.25 21.49
C ILE A 852 2.46 31.32 20.28
N GLY A 853 3.36 31.63 19.35
CA GLY A 853 3.55 30.85 18.13
C GLY A 853 4.06 29.42 18.36
N SER A 854 4.75 29.16 19.48
CA SER A 854 5.30 27.85 19.83
C SER A 854 4.34 26.92 20.58
N VAL A 855 3.18 27.42 21.04
CA VAL A 855 2.15 26.61 21.72
C VAL A 855 1.42 25.68 20.75
N VAL A 856 1.33 26.07 19.46
CA VAL A 856 0.68 25.25 18.43
C VAL A 856 1.67 24.18 17.94
N PRO A 857 1.37 22.88 18.08
CA PRO A 857 2.27 21.81 17.66
C PRO A 857 2.25 21.63 16.14
N SER A 858 2.85 22.57 15.40
CA SER A 858 3.07 22.45 13.95
C SER A 858 4.51 22.01 13.63
N PRO A 859 4.72 21.18 12.59
CA PRO A 859 6.06 20.83 12.12
C PRO A 859 6.87 22.08 11.76
N GLY A 860 8.04 22.26 12.38
CA GLY A 860 8.89 23.44 12.16
C GLY A 860 8.30 24.78 12.61
N GLY A 861 7.13 24.79 13.27
CA GLY A 861 6.44 26.03 13.66
C GLY A 861 5.92 26.87 12.49
N ILE A 862 5.84 26.30 11.27
CA ILE A 862 5.49 27.03 10.04
C ILE A 862 4.01 27.44 10.08
N GLY A 863 3.75 28.74 9.92
CA GLY A 863 2.43 29.37 9.96
C GLY A 863 2.17 30.13 11.27
N PRO A 864 2.01 29.42 12.42
CA PRO A 864 1.68 30.06 13.69
C PRO A 864 2.74 31.04 14.21
N VAL A 865 4.04 30.74 14.02
CA VAL A 865 5.12 31.60 14.52
C VAL A 865 5.21 32.88 13.70
N GLU A 866 5.09 32.80 12.38
CA GLU A 866 5.07 33.93 11.47
C GLU A 866 3.87 34.84 11.76
N ALA A 867 2.67 34.24 11.90
CA ALA A 867 1.46 34.99 12.24
C ALA A 867 1.57 35.69 13.60
N ALA A 868 2.15 35.02 14.61
CA ALA A 868 2.35 35.61 15.92
C ALA A 868 3.37 36.77 15.88
N LEU A 869 4.51 36.61 15.19
CA LEU A 869 5.53 37.66 15.06
C LEU A 869 5.02 38.87 14.26
N THR A 870 4.32 38.63 13.15
CA THR A 870 3.67 39.68 12.36
C THR A 870 2.60 40.39 13.18
N GLY A 871 1.73 39.65 13.86
CA GLY A 871 0.72 40.20 14.75
C GLY A 871 1.33 41.06 15.86
N GLY A 872 2.38 40.56 16.52
CA GLY A 872 3.10 41.30 17.57
C GLY A 872 3.67 42.63 17.07
N LEU A 873 4.33 42.64 15.91
CA LEU A 873 4.87 43.87 15.32
C LEU A 873 3.77 44.86 14.92
N THR A 874 2.65 44.37 14.38
CA THR A 874 1.52 45.25 14.03
C THR A 874 0.88 45.88 15.26
N LEU A 875 0.78 45.13 16.37
CA LEU A 875 0.31 45.66 17.65
C LEU A 875 1.30 46.66 18.25
N ALA A 876 2.60 46.51 17.96
CA ALA A 876 3.64 47.46 18.33
C ALA A 876 3.71 48.70 17.41
N GLY A 877 2.81 48.83 16.42
CA GLY A 877 2.69 50.00 15.55
C GLY A 877 3.40 49.88 14.18
N VAL A 878 3.94 48.71 13.83
CA VAL A 878 4.62 48.49 12.54
C VAL A 878 3.59 48.20 11.43
N PRO A 879 3.69 48.80 10.23
CA PRO A 879 2.80 48.48 9.11
C PRO A 879 2.79 46.97 8.78
N TYR A 880 1.61 46.41 8.46
CA TYR A 880 1.44 44.97 8.23
C TYR A 880 2.39 44.40 7.17
N SER A 881 2.61 45.13 6.06
CA SER A 881 3.52 44.72 4.99
C SER A 881 4.96 44.58 5.49
N VAL A 882 5.43 45.53 6.32
CA VAL A 882 6.77 45.50 6.92
C VAL A 882 6.86 44.44 8.01
N ALA A 883 5.83 44.28 8.83
CA ALA A 883 5.75 43.26 9.88
C ALA A 883 5.80 41.83 9.31
N LEU A 884 5.09 41.57 8.20
CA LEU A 884 5.11 40.28 7.51
C LEU A 884 6.49 40.02 6.89
N SER A 885 7.04 41.00 6.17
CA SER A 885 8.37 40.91 5.58
C SER A 885 9.48 40.71 6.62
N THR A 886 9.37 41.37 7.78
CA THR A 886 10.30 41.21 8.91
C THR A 886 10.21 39.82 9.51
N ALA A 887 9.00 39.29 9.72
CA ALA A 887 8.82 37.93 10.24
C ALA A 887 9.39 36.87 9.28
N VAL A 888 9.18 37.04 7.97
CA VAL A 888 9.72 36.13 6.94
C VAL A 888 11.25 36.23 6.88
N LEU A 889 11.83 37.43 6.85
CA LEU A 889 13.28 37.63 6.85
C LEU A 889 13.92 37.07 8.13
N TYR A 890 13.29 37.28 9.28
CA TYR A 890 13.72 36.71 10.55
C TYR A 890 13.77 35.18 10.50
N ARG A 891 12.75 34.52 9.94
CA ARG A 891 12.71 33.06 9.76
C ARG A 891 13.73 32.58 8.73
N LEU A 892 13.99 33.37 7.69
CA LEU A 892 15.09 33.11 6.77
C LEU A 892 16.43 33.08 7.48
N LEU A 893 16.68 33.97 8.44
CA LEU A 893 17.97 34.02 9.14
C LEU A 893 18.10 33.01 10.29
N THR A 894 17.00 32.70 10.98
CA THR A 894 17.03 31.90 12.23
C THR A 894 16.57 30.46 12.06
N PHE A 895 15.78 30.17 11.03
CA PHE A 895 15.18 28.86 10.83
C PHE A 895 15.60 28.23 9.49
N TRP A 896 15.52 28.94 8.35
CA TRP A 896 15.84 28.35 7.04
C TRP A 896 17.32 28.44 6.66
N GLY A 897 17.94 29.60 6.85
CA GLY A 897 19.33 29.89 6.48
C GLY A 897 20.36 28.99 7.17
N PRO A 898 20.17 28.60 8.44
CA PRO A 898 21.08 27.67 9.12
C PRO A 898 21.00 26.23 8.61
N VAL A 899 19.93 25.81 7.92
CA VAL A 899 19.70 24.40 7.53
C VAL A 899 20.81 23.82 6.65
N PRO A 900 21.28 24.48 5.56
CA PRO A 900 22.37 23.95 4.75
C PRO A 900 23.67 23.76 5.53
N ILE A 901 23.97 24.71 6.42
CA ILE A 901 25.18 24.68 7.27
C ILE A 901 25.03 23.59 8.35
N GLY A 902 23.83 23.45 8.92
CA GLY A 902 23.45 22.39 9.85
C GLY A 902 23.54 21.01 9.22
N TRP A 903 23.18 20.84 7.95
CA TRP A 903 23.32 19.58 7.23
C TRP A 903 24.79 19.18 7.04
N LEU A 904 25.65 20.14 6.67
CA LEU A 904 27.09 19.91 6.60
C LEU A 904 27.67 19.54 7.97
N ALA A 905 27.18 20.19 9.04
CA ALA A 905 27.54 19.86 10.41
C ALA A 905 27.11 18.44 10.81
N LEU A 906 25.86 18.08 10.52
CA LEU A 906 25.30 16.75 10.78
C LEU A 906 26.11 15.66 10.06
N ARG A 907 26.40 15.83 8.76
CA ARG A 907 27.20 14.88 7.99
C ARG A 907 28.60 14.69 8.56
N ARG A 908 29.25 15.77 9.01
CA ARG A 908 30.56 15.72 9.66
C ARG A 908 30.50 15.03 11.03
N LEU A 909 29.45 15.26 11.82
CA LEU A 909 29.24 14.63 13.13
C LEU A 909 28.95 13.14 13.00
N THR A 910 28.11 12.72 12.05
CA THR A 910 27.83 11.31 11.77
C THR A 910 29.07 10.58 11.27
N LYS A 911 29.87 11.20 10.39
CA LYS A 911 31.14 10.61 9.91
C LYS A 911 32.16 10.39 11.03
N LYS A 912 32.12 11.21 12.08
CA LYS A 912 32.99 11.10 13.27
C LYS A 912 32.34 10.30 14.42
N ASP A 913 31.20 9.67 14.17
CA ASP A 913 30.41 8.89 15.14
C ASP A 913 30.05 9.65 16.43
N VAL A 914 29.88 10.97 16.32
CA VAL A 914 29.59 11.88 17.45
C VAL A 914 28.09 11.92 17.78
N VAL A 915 27.19 11.58 16.84
CA VAL A 915 25.72 11.57 17.02
C VAL A 915 25.04 10.42 16.28
#